data_AF-A0A4Q3W675-F1
#
_entry.id   AF-A0A4Q3W675-F1
#
_cell.length_a   1.000
_cell.length_b   1.000
_cell.length_c   1.000
_cell.angle_alpha   90.00
_cell.angle_beta   90.00
_cell.angle_gamma   90.00
#
_symmetry.space_group_name_H-M   'P 1'
#
loop_
_entity.id
_entity.type
_entity.pdbx_description
1 polymer ?
#
loop_
_entity_poly.entity_id
_entity_poly.type
_entity_poly.pdbx_seq_one_letter_code
_entity_poly.pdbx_strand_id
1 'polypeptide(L)'
;MALPHLIKYVYTNGTDEVIRRGKKIHAIGYVELVDYDELLDSVTFRVKDDSYSTYYKVNIQKFKDPKTLSLRCACPYNLGDICRHEAAALIQLQEMLDRNQLKAEKIEYDQRHTVIKMKFIDHKSIRLLCSPESYLAAEEFLTKSKAVIESAKDEVVKATVDLEGVPYKVVIRKNEERNFDTSCEYPDTQHPLCLPKVIVFLQLLKMYGSYYFDTIRNWDKEKNKLLEMYGFSLDDDLTGKFEFTYKEGKPFLRLLDTTIKRISPQDAGRAKPRESQLPYGMIPEVETPVTENIEDPAQRLGVVFNFNHPSYPGFAIDAVTGESNDAVTAYVGKVEKLDLAKFVNIELYNENDKQLIAPLRKMQESEITKYLNRNSPFSGMWENIIHHEEDDLPEETKALMVEYLHPKLKKLFIDIAASPFVFQLGEKKAFRTDNLKSIGIVTDLISPYFKIEQHGKDYQIECWVKLSGQHVQITENEMNSSVLFFYNENLYLWEKPEDVMLVDRFLAKGKMTISKSAWPEQMRTFILPLTKQYNVEFAASLISEVKDGDPEKRILLQEKGDYLVFQPLFSYKGFETKPGGKDELIIPDGDRVLAVHRDRDKEGQFLQKLEALHSNFIRPDGAEQLALKGTDVLKNNWFFLFIDAMKDLKVPVYGFEALKNFRFNTAKPQTKIHISSNTDWFDARVDIVFGDQKV
;
A
#
# COMPACT_ATOMS: atom_id res chain seq x y z
N MET A 1 -1.12 -12.97 5.64
CA MET A 1 -1.81 -11.95 4.82
C MET A 1 -0.86 -10.81 4.53
N ALA A 2 -1.01 -10.17 3.38
CA ALA A 2 -0.43 -8.85 3.14
C ALA A 2 -1.02 -7.84 4.13
N LEU A 3 -0.22 -6.90 4.62
CA LEU A 3 -0.72 -5.87 5.55
C LEU A 3 -1.78 -5.00 4.85
N PRO A 4 -2.84 -4.54 5.56
CA PRO A 4 -3.76 -3.53 5.02
C PRO A 4 -2.99 -2.31 4.51
N HIS A 5 -3.49 -1.64 3.46
CA HIS A 5 -2.69 -0.63 2.76
C HIS A 5 -2.23 0.54 3.63
N LEU A 6 -3.04 0.98 4.59
CA LEU A 6 -2.64 2.02 5.55
C LEU A 6 -1.47 1.57 6.44
N ILE A 7 -1.52 0.31 6.89
CA ILE A 7 -0.47 -0.29 7.72
C ILE A 7 0.79 -0.54 6.88
N LYS A 8 0.61 -1.04 5.66
CA LYS A 8 1.68 -1.22 4.67
C LYS A 8 2.41 0.10 4.41
N TYR A 9 1.68 1.21 4.27
CA TYR A 9 2.24 2.54 4.13
C TYR A 9 3.13 2.93 5.32
N VAL A 10 2.68 2.66 6.56
CA VAL A 10 3.47 2.93 7.78
C VAL A 10 4.78 2.16 7.78
N TYR A 11 4.78 0.87 7.45
CA TYR A 11 6.01 0.07 7.43
C TYR A 11 6.92 0.38 6.23
N THR A 12 6.37 0.88 5.14
CA THR A 12 7.14 1.22 3.93
C THR A 12 7.89 2.53 4.09
N ASN A 13 7.25 3.51 4.72
CA ASN A 13 7.77 4.87 4.82
C ASN A 13 8.39 5.16 6.20
N GLY A 14 7.95 4.48 7.26
CA GLY A 14 8.46 4.67 8.62
C GLY A 14 9.83 4.04 8.86
N THR A 15 10.61 4.65 9.76
CA THR A 15 11.77 4.00 10.37
C THR A 15 11.33 3.10 11.53
N ASP A 16 12.15 2.12 11.91
CA ASP A 16 11.83 1.23 13.04
C ASP A 16 11.50 1.99 14.34
N GLU A 17 12.21 3.10 14.61
CA GLU A 17 11.92 3.95 15.76
C GLU A 17 10.55 4.64 15.63
N VAL A 18 10.26 5.24 14.47
CA VAL A 18 8.98 5.92 14.20
C VAL A 18 7.82 4.96 14.35
N ILE A 19 7.94 3.75 13.79
CA ILE A 19 6.91 2.71 13.85
C ILE A 19 6.70 2.28 15.31
N ARG A 20 7.79 2.02 16.06
CA ARG A 20 7.69 1.62 17.47
C ARG A 20 7.00 2.68 18.33
N ARG A 21 7.36 3.95 18.15
CA ARG A 21 6.76 5.08 18.89
C ARG A 21 5.33 5.35 18.47
N GLY A 22 5.02 5.27 17.18
CA GLY A 22 3.65 5.37 16.66
C GLY A 22 2.72 4.29 17.25
N LYS A 23 3.17 3.03 17.27
CA LYS A 23 2.45 1.93 17.94
C LYS A 23 2.23 2.21 19.43
N LYS A 24 3.22 2.77 20.12
CA LYS A 24 3.11 3.15 21.55
C LYS A 24 2.05 4.23 21.77
N ILE A 25 2.05 5.30 20.96
CA ILE A 25 1.06 6.39 21.05
C ILE A 25 -0.36 5.85 20.84
N HIS A 26 -0.57 5.02 19.82
CA HIS A 26 -1.86 4.38 19.55
C HIS A 26 -2.28 3.47 20.71
N ALA A 27 -1.38 2.62 21.22
CA ALA A 27 -1.69 1.69 22.31
C ALA A 27 -2.06 2.38 23.64
N ILE A 28 -1.58 3.60 23.87
CA ILE A 28 -1.93 4.41 25.05
C ILE A 28 -3.29 5.13 24.86
N GLY A 29 -3.84 5.16 23.64
CA GLY A 29 -5.11 5.83 23.33
C GLY A 29 -4.95 7.34 23.15
N TYR A 30 -3.79 7.80 22.68
CA TYR A 30 -3.47 9.22 22.50
C TYR A 30 -3.86 9.78 21.12
N VAL A 31 -4.75 9.09 20.41
CA VAL A 31 -5.25 9.48 19.09
C VAL A 31 -6.76 9.68 19.18
N GLU A 32 -7.21 10.90 18.91
CA GLU A 32 -8.62 11.28 18.95
C GLU A 32 -9.09 11.72 17.56
N LEU A 33 -10.24 11.21 17.09
CA LEU A 33 -10.86 11.67 15.85
C LEU A 33 -11.47 13.07 16.08
N VAL A 34 -11.11 14.02 15.22
CA VAL A 34 -11.65 15.40 15.26
C VAL A 34 -12.71 15.59 14.20
N ASP A 35 -12.44 15.13 12.97
CA ASP A 35 -13.29 15.38 11.82
C ASP A 35 -13.17 14.25 10.77
N TYR A 36 -14.26 14.00 10.05
CA TYR A 36 -14.34 13.01 8.98
C TYR A 36 -15.21 13.56 7.84
N ASP A 37 -14.61 13.69 6.67
CA ASP A 37 -15.29 14.08 5.43
C ASP A 37 -15.31 12.88 4.47
N GLU A 38 -16.51 12.34 4.24
CA GLU A 38 -16.74 11.21 3.35
C GLU A 38 -16.61 11.59 1.86
N LEU A 39 -16.88 12.84 1.47
CA LEU A 39 -16.79 13.28 0.07
C LEU A 39 -15.34 13.32 -0.39
N LEU A 40 -14.47 13.90 0.43
CA LEU A 40 -13.04 14.06 0.15
C LEU A 40 -12.20 12.87 0.61
N ASP A 41 -12.84 11.83 1.19
CA ASP A 41 -12.18 10.71 1.83
C ASP A 41 -11.07 11.19 2.77
N SER A 42 -11.39 12.17 3.62
CA SER A 42 -10.43 12.83 4.50
C SER A 42 -10.80 12.72 5.97
N VAL A 43 -9.78 12.57 6.82
CA VAL A 43 -9.91 12.37 8.25
C VAL A 43 -8.89 13.25 8.96
N THR A 44 -9.32 13.95 10.01
CA THR A 44 -8.41 14.72 10.87
C THR A 44 -8.37 14.10 12.25
N PHE A 45 -7.16 13.76 12.70
CA PHE A 45 -6.88 13.29 14.06
C PHE A 45 -6.15 14.35 14.87
N ARG A 46 -6.42 14.36 16.18
CA ARG A 46 -5.62 15.03 17.19
C ARG A 46 -4.79 13.96 17.90
N VAL A 47 -3.47 14.07 17.82
CA VAL A 47 -2.53 13.09 18.36
C VAL A 47 -1.69 13.74 19.46
N LYS A 48 -1.68 13.13 20.65
CA LYS A 48 -0.79 13.54 21.75
C LYS A 48 0.57 12.85 21.63
N ASP A 49 1.63 13.59 21.91
CA ASP A 49 2.99 13.07 21.89
C ASP A 49 3.24 12.01 23.00
N ASP A 50 4.20 11.10 22.79
CA ASP A 50 4.58 10.08 23.78
C ASP A 50 5.60 10.58 24.82
N SER A 51 6.38 11.61 24.47
CA SER A 51 7.36 12.24 25.36
C SER A 51 6.83 13.50 26.03
N TYR A 52 6.00 14.26 25.33
CA TYR A 52 5.51 15.57 25.79
C TYR A 52 3.98 15.61 25.85
N SER A 53 3.42 16.50 26.66
CA SER A 53 1.96 16.71 26.74
C SER A 53 1.40 17.58 25.60
N THR A 54 2.14 17.71 24.50
CA THR A 54 1.75 18.51 23.33
C THR A 54 0.85 17.70 22.38
N TYR A 55 -0.10 18.38 21.75
CA TYR A 55 -1.01 17.80 20.77
C TYR A 55 -0.72 18.33 19.38
N TYR A 56 -0.68 17.43 18.41
CA TYR A 56 -0.51 17.75 16.99
C TYR A 56 -1.76 17.34 16.22
N LYS A 57 -2.08 18.08 15.17
CA LYS A 57 -3.13 17.70 14.21
C LYS A 57 -2.49 16.92 13.07
N VAL A 58 -3.09 15.78 12.74
CA VAL A 58 -2.73 14.95 11.59
C VAL A 58 -3.91 14.93 10.65
N ASN A 59 -3.72 15.40 9.42
CA ASN A 59 -4.71 15.34 8.37
C ASN A 59 -4.34 14.22 7.39
N ILE A 60 -5.29 13.32 7.14
CA ILE A 60 -5.17 12.20 6.22
C ILE A 60 -6.20 12.40 5.12
N GLN A 61 -5.77 12.46 3.86
CA GLN A 61 -6.65 12.63 2.70
C GLN A 61 -6.56 11.42 1.78
N LYS A 62 -7.66 11.12 1.08
CA LYS A 62 -7.78 10.03 0.11
C LYS A 62 -7.42 8.66 0.71
N PHE A 63 -7.79 8.42 1.97
CA PHE A 63 -7.34 7.23 2.69
C PHE A 63 -7.85 5.89 2.13
N LYS A 64 -8.87 5.91 1.26
CA LYS A 64 -9.38 4.71 0.58
C LYS A 64 -8.49 4.24 -0.56
N ASP A 65 -7.71 5.13 -1.17
CA ASP A 65 -6.85 4.82 -2.30
C ASP A 65 -5.37 4.84 -1.87
N PRO A 66 -4.66 3.70 -1.94
CA PRO A 66 -3.25 3.63 -1.55
C PRO A 66 -2.33 4.54 -2.38
N LYS A 67 -2.70 4.88 -3.62
CA LYS A 67 -1.85 5.65 -4.54
C LYS A 67 -1.92 7.15 -4.30
N THR A 68 -3.09 7.63 -3.87
CA THR A 68 -3.35 9.06 -3.71
C THR A 68 -3.41 9.50 -2.25
N LEU A 69 -3.14 8.58 -1.32
CA LEU A 69 -3.02 8.84 0.12
C LEU A 69 -2.04 9.99 0.40
N SER A 70 -2.52 11.02 1.07
CA SER A 70 -1.73 12.18 1.48
C SER A 70 -1.82 12.38 2.98
N LEU A 71 -0.68 12.62 3.63
CA LEU A 71 -0.56 12.81 5.07
C LEU A 71 0.08 14.16 5.36
N ARG A 72 -0.47 14.90 6.32
CA ARG A 72 0.16 16.11 6.85
C ARG A 72 0.04 16.17 8.36
N CYS A 73 1.16 16.15 9.05
CA CYS A 73 1.25 16.44 10.47
C CYS A 73 1.72 17.88 10.74
N ALA A 74 1.17 18.51 11.78
CA ALA A 74 1.62 19.81 12.27
C ALA A 74 2.87 19.73 13.19
N CYS A 75 3.54 18.58 13.31
CA CYS A 75 4.70 18.44 14.19
C CYS A 75 5.96 19.07 13.59
N PRO A 76 6.86 19.64 14.42
CA PRO A 76 8.11 20.23 13.94
C PRO A 76 9.14 19.18 13.50
N TYR A 77 8.94 17.91 13.87
CA TYR A 77 9.87 16.80 13.59
C TYR A 77 9.45 15.99 12.34
N ASN A 78 9.15 16.66 11.22
CA ASN A 78 8.79 16.01 9.95
C ASN A 78 9.99 15.84 9.00
N LEU A 79 11.16 15.49 9.55
CA LEU A 79 12.41 15.33 8.79
C LEU A 79 12.47 13.99 8.03
N GLY A 80 11.47 13.13 8.14
CA GLY A 80 11.37 11.84 7.47
C GLY A 80 10.10 11.70 6.63
N ASP A 81 9.93 10.57 5.92
CA ASP A 81 8.78 10.34 5.04
C ASP A 81 7.44 10.28 5.80
N ILE A 82 7.49 9.81 7.06
CA ILE A 82 6.38 9.89 8.03
C ILE A 82 6.90 10.16 9.43
N CYS A 83 6.11 10.86 10.24
CA CYS A 83 6.37 11.05 11.67
C CYS A 83 5.66 10.01 12.56
N ARG A 84 6.02 9.96 13.85
CA ARG A 84 5.39 9.06 14.83
C ARG A 84 3.90 9.31 15.03
N HIS A 85 3.44 10.55 14.84
CA HIS A 85 2.03 10.91 14.98
C HIS A 85 1.20 10.46 13.78
N GLU A 86 1.74 10.56 12.56
CA GLU A 86 1.12 10.02 11.34
C GLU A 86 1.02 8.50 11.40
N ALA A 87 2.08 7.83 11.85
CA ALA A 87 2.05 6.39 12.07
C ALA A 87 0.94 6.00 13.06
N ALA A 88 0.81 6.71 14.19
CA ALA A 88 -0.24 6.46 15.17
C ALA A 88 -1.66 6.73 14.61
N ALA A 89 -1.83 7.82 13.86
CA ALA A 89 -3.10 8.19 13.23
C ALA A 89 -3.54 7.17 12.17
N LEU A 90 -2.62 6.67 11.35
CA LEU A 90 -2.90 5.63 10.35
C LEU A 90 -3.29 4.30 10.99
N ILE A 91 -2.61 3.90 12.07
CA ILE A 91 -2.97 2.67 12.81
C ILE A 91 -4.37 2.82 13.44
N GLN A 92 -4.65 3.99 14.04
CA GLN A 92 -5.99 4.29 14.57
C GLN A 92 -7.05 4.26 13.47
N LEU A 93 -6.77 4.87 12.32
CA LEU A 93 -7.69 4.90 11.18
C LEU A 93 -7.99 3.49 10.67
N GLN A 94 -6.97 2.64 10.51
CA GLN A 94 -7.18 1.25 10.14
C GLN A 94 -8.05 0.53 11.16
N GLU A 95 -7.81 0.72 12.46
CA GLU A 95 -8.65 0.11 13.49
C GLU A 95 -10.12 0.60 13.43
N MET A 96 -10.35 1.88 13.13
CA MET A 96 -11.70 2.42 12.97
C MET A 96 -12.41 1.86 11.73
N LEU A 97 -11.66 1.62 10.64
CA LEU A 97 -12.17 0.93 9.46
C LEU A 97 -12.51 -0.53 9.76
N ASP A 98 -11.60 -1.27 10.43
CA ASP A 98 -11.82 -2.67 10.81
C ASP A 98 -13.06 -2.82 11.73
N ARG A 99 -13.29 -1.84 12.61
CA ARG A 99 -14.45 -1.80 13.54
C ARG A 99 -15.71 -1.21 12.91
N ASN A 100 -15.67 -0.85 11.61
CA ASN A 100 -16.77 -0.22 10.88
C ASN A 100 -17.35 1.04 11.58
N GLN A 101 -16.49 1.78 12.28
CA GLN A 101 -16.86 3.00 13.01
C GLN A 101 -16.97 4.21 12.09
N LEU A 102 -16.26 4.18 10.96
CA LEU A 102 -16.46 5.07 9.82
C LEU A 102 -17.39 4.33 8.87
N LYS A 103 -18.48 4.97 8.42
CA LYS A 103 -19.45 4.39 7.46
C LYS A 103 -18.80 4.18 6.08
N ALA A 104 -17.80 3.32 5.99
CA ALA A 104 -17.04 3.03 4.79
C ALA A 104 -17.18 1.52 4.51
N GLU A 105 -18.20 1.21 3.70
CA GLU A 105 -18.45 -0.06 3.01
C GLU A 105 -18.68 -1.34 3.85
N LYS A 106 -19.32 -2.33 3.20
CA LYS A 106 -19.55 -3.66 3.76
C LYS A 106 -18.25 -4.44 3.69
N ILE A 107 -17.66 -4.76 4.84
CA ILE A 107 -16.49 -5.63 4.94
C ILE A 107 -16.94 -7.07 4.62
N GLU A 108 -16.29 -7.70 3.64
CA GLU A 108 -16.42 -9.14 3.39
C GLU A 108 -15.24 -9.89 4.03
N TYR A 109 -15.52 -10.91 4.83
CA TYR A 109 -14.50 -11.71 5.52
C TYR A 109 -14.19 -13.01 4.77
N ASP A 110 -12.89 -13.29 4.55
CA ASP A 110 -12.44 -14.61 4.12
C ASP A 110 -12.10 -15.48 5.34
N GLN A 111 -12.90 -16.52 5.57
CA GLN A 111 -12.73 -17.41 6.71
C GLN A 111 -11.44 -18.24 6.67
N ARG A 112 -10.77 -18.36 5.52
CA ARG A 112 -9.47 -19.04 5.43
C ARG A 112 -8.40 -18.34 6.25
N HIS A 113 -8.55 -17.04 6.52
CA HIS A 113 -7.68 -16.32 7.44
C HIS A 113 -8.37 -15.07 7.99
N THR A 114 -8.75 -15.08 9.26
CA THR A 114 -9.33 -13.95 9.99
C THR A 114 -8.50 -13.62 11.22
N VAL A 115 -8.16 -12.34 11.40
CA VAL A 115 -7.43 -11.84 12.58
C VAL A 115 -8.40 -11.18 13.54
N ILE A 116 -8.38 -11.62 14.79
CA ILE A 116 -9.34 -11.22 15.80
C ILE A 116 -8.63 -10.50 16.94
N LYS A 117 -9.03 -9.25 17.18
CA LYS A 117 -8.52 -8.39 18.25
C LYS A 117 -9.10 -8.80 19.60
N MET A 118 -8.53 -9.86 20.18
CA MET A 118 -8.91 -10.41 21.49
C MET A 118 -7.66 -10.94 22.20
N LYS A 119 -7.38 -10.48 23.43
CA LYS A 119 -6.15 -10.83 24.18
C LYS A 119 -6.22 -12.14 24.96
N PHE A 120 -7.43 -12.49 25.40
CA PHE A 120 -7.77 -13.69 26.16
C PHE A 120 -9.17 -14.14 25.71
N ILE A 121 -9.48 -15.42 25.83
CA ILE A 121 -10.77 -15.95 25.37
C ILE A 121 -11.86 -15.56 26.37
N ASP A 122 -12.90 -14.87 25.91
CA ASP A 122 -14.05 -14.52 26.74
C ASP A 122 -15.36 -14.51 25.93
N HIS A 123 -16.48 -14.72 26.63
CA HIS A 123 -17.80 -14.80 25.99
C HIS A 123 -18.25 -13.49 25.32
N LYS A 124 -17.90 -12.33 25.88
CA LYS A 124 -18.34 -11.02 25.37
C LYS A 124 -17.70 -10.72 24.03
N SER A 125 -16.40 -10.96 23.93
CA SER A 125 -15.61 -10.80 22.71
C SER A 125 -16.10 -11.75 21.62
N ILE A 126 -16.27 -13.04 21.93
CA ILE A 126 -16.78 -14.02 20.96
C ILE A 126 -18.16 -13.60 20.41
N ARG A 127 -19.10 -13.18 21.27
CA ARG A 127 -20.43 -12.72 20.86
C ARG A 127 -20.42 -11.50 19.94
N LEU A 128 -19.43 -10.62 20.08
CA LEU A 128 -19.30 -9.43 19.23
C LEU A 128 -18.75 -9.76 17.83
N LEU A 129 -18.09 -10.92 17.70
CA LEU A 129 -17.29 -11.29 16.53
C LEU A 129 -17.94 -12.38 15.65
N CYS A 130 -19.10 -12.91 16.05
CA CYS A 130 -19.87 -13.89 15.30
C CYS A 130 -21.36 -13.49 15.23
N SER A 131 -22.13 -14.14 14.34
CA SER A 131 -23.58 -13.91 14.31
C SER A 131 -24.25 -14.47 15.57
N PRO A 132 -25.37 -13.87 16.03
CA PRO A 132 -26.15 -14.41 17.14
C PRO A 132 -26.59 -15.86 16.92
N GLU A 133 -26.92 -16.21 15.67
CA GLU A 133 -27.31 -17.58 15.29
C GLU A 133 -26.14 -18.55 15.43
N SER A 134 -24.94 -18.18 14.95
CA SER A 134 -23.74 -19.01 15.05
C SER A 134 -23.32 -19.24 16.49
N TYR A 135 -23.46 -18.21 17.34
CA TYR A 135 -23.15 -18.34 18.76
C TYR A 135 -24.07 -19.35 19.46
N LEU A 136 -25.39 -19.27 19.21
CA LEU A 136 -26.37 -20.20 19.80
C LEU A 136 -26.19 -21.63 19.25
N ALA A 137 -25.97 -21.77 17.95
CA ALA A 137 -25.71 -23.06 17.32
C ALA A 137 -24.43 -23.72 17.87
N ALA A 138 -23.39 -22.94 18.16
CA ALA A 138 -22.18 -23.44 18.79
C ALA A 138 -22.42 -23.92 20.24
N GLU A 139 -23.22 -23.18 21.03
CA GLU A 139 -23.60 -23.62 22.38
C GLU A 139 -24.41 -24.92 22.33
N GLU A 140 -25.37 -25.03 21.42
CA GLU A 140 -26.16 -26.26 21.24
C GLU A 140 -25.28 -27.43 20.78
N PHE A 141 -24.38 -27.21 19.82
CA PHE A 141 -23.44 -28.22 19.36
C PHE A 141 -22.61 -28.80 20.52
N LEU A 142 -22.07 -27.93 21.38
CA LEU A 142 -21.25 -28.32 22.53
C LEU A 142 -22.02 -29.04 23.65
N THR A 143 -23.35 -29.09 23.60
CA THR A 143 -24.15 -29.97 24.48
C THR A 143 -24.24 -31.40 23.95
N LYS A 144 -24.17 -31.59 22.63
CA LYS A 144 -24.38 -32.89 21.96
C LYS A 144 -23.07 -33.55 21.50
N SER A 145 -22.08 -32.75 21.11
CA SER A 145 -20.81 -33.19 20.56
C SER A 145 -19.65 -32.29 21.00
N LYS A 146 -18.43 -32.65 20.64
CA LYS A 146 -17.20 -31.86 20.87
C LYS A 146 -16.34 -31.88 19.62
N ALA A 147 -15.61 -30.78 19.40
CA ALA A 147 -14.56 -30.73 18.40
C ALA A 147 -13.38 -31.62 18.81
N VAL A 148 -12.77 -32.28 17.82
CA VAL A 148 -11.57 -33.12 18.00
C VAL A 148 -10.33 -32.23 17.95
N ILE A 149 -9.61 -32.12 19.05
CA ILE A 149 -8.35 -31.34 19.09
C ILE A 149 -7.20 -32.26 18.64
N GLU A 150 -6.63 -31.98 17.47
CA GLU A 150 -5.55 -32.78 16.89
C GLU A 150 -4.18 -32.39 17.46
N SER A 151 -3.98 -31.10 17.72
CA SER A 151 -2.73 -30.57 18.25
C SER A 151 -2.96 -29.27 19.03
N ALA A 152 -2.28 -29.12 20.17
CA ALA A 152 -2.28 -27.89 20.96
C ALA A 152 -0.87 -27.68 21.54
N LYS A 153 -0.03 -26.95 20.81
CA LYS A 153 1.37 -26.66 21.17
C LYS A 153 1.81 -25.33 20.56
N ASP A 154 2.78 -24.66 21.20
CA ASP A 154 3.45 -23.47 20.68
C ASP A 154 2.47 -22.31 20.36
N GLU A 155 1.50 -22.08 21.25
CA GLU A 155 0.43 -21.07 21.07
C GLU A 155 -0.48 -21.32 19.83
N VAL A 156 -0.50 -22.54 19.28
CA VAL A 156 -1.34 -22.97 18.16
C VAL A 156 -2.22 -24.14 18.57
N VAL A 157 -3.51 -24.05 18.21
CA VAL A 157 -4.49 -25.13 18.34
C VAL A 157 -5.00 -25.50 16.94
N LYS A 158 -4.92 -26.79 16.60
CA LYS A 158 -5.51 -27.39 15.41
C LYS A 158 -6.62 -28.33 15.85
N ALA A 159 -7.83 -28.12 15.34
CA ALA A 159 -8.99 -28.91 15.68
C ALA A 159 -9.82 -29.21 14.43
N THR A 160 -10.56 -30.31 14.46
CA THR A 160 -11.51 -30.71 13.43
C THR A 160 -12.91 -30.73 14.03
N VAL A 161 -13.86 -30.07 13.37
CA VAL A 161 -15.25 -29.95 13.78
C VAL A 161 -16.12 -30.60 12.71
N ASP A 162 -16.82 -31.67 13.08
CA ASP A 162 -17.76 -32.34 12.18
C ASP A 162 -19.13 -31.67 12.24
N LEU A 163 -19.51 -31.00 11.15
CA LEU A 163 -20.85 -30.41 10.99
C LEU A 163 -21.58 -31.13 9.86
N GLU A 164 -22.73 -31.73 10.17
CA GLU A 164 -23.60 -32.39 9.17
C GLU A 164 -22.89 -33.44 8.30
N GLY A 165 -21.86 -34.11 8.84
CA GLY A 165 -21.06 -35.11 8.13
C GLY A 165 -19.88 -34.57 7.31
N VAL A 166 -19.64 -33.25 7.35
CA VAL A 166 -18.47 -32.61 6.72
C VAL A 166 -17.44 -32.22 7.79
N PRO A 167 -16.18 -32.70 7.69
CA PRO A 167 -15.12 -32.36 8.64
C PRO A 167 -14.49 -31.00 8.28
N TYR A 168 -14.70 -29.99 9.13
CA TYR A 168 -14.07 -28.68 8.98
C TYR A 168 -12.83 -28.56 9.85
N LYS A 169 -11.68 -28.30 9.22
CA LYS A 169 -10.43 -28.01 9.94
C LYS A 169 -10.41 -26.56 10.40
N VAL A 170 -10.07 -26.37 11.67
CA VAL A 170 -9.96 -25.08 12.33
C VAL A 170 -8.56 -24.94 12.91
N VAL A 171 -7.89 -23.84 12.57
CA VAL A 171 -6.60 -23.48 13.17
C VAL A 171 -6.76 -22.16 13.90
N ILE A 172 -6.32 -22.10 15.15
CA ILE A 172 -6.30 -20.89 15.98
C ILE A 172 -4.87 -20.71 16.49
N ARG A 173 -4.28 -19.54 16.26
CA ARG A 173 -2.93 -19.19 16.71
C ARG A 173 -2.95 -17.86 17.44
N LYS A 174 -2.22 -17.75 18.55
CA LYS A 174 -1.94 -16.44 19.16
C LYS A 174 -0.74 -15.81 18.46
N ASN A 175 -0.90 -14.59 17.94
CA ASN A 175 0.15 -13.90 17.19
C ASN A 175 1.05 -13.04 18.10
N GLU A 176 2.10 -12.45 17.52
CA GLU A 176 3.08 -11.64 18.27
C GLU A 176 2.44 -10.40 18.95
N GLU A 177 1.36 -9.87 18.38
CA GLU A 177 0.59 -8.75 18.93
C GLU A 177 -0.40 -9.19 20.03
N ARG A 178 -0.36 -10.48 20.42
CA ARG A 178 -1.23 -11.13 21.41
C ARG A 178 -2.71 -11.21 21.01
N ASN A 179 -2.99 -11.11 19.71
CA ASN A 179 -4.31 -11.31 19.11
C ASN A 179 -4.43 -12.74 18.55
N PHE A 180 -5.61 -13.15 18.08
CA PHE A 180 -5.84 -14.49 17.54
C PHE A 180 -5.96 -14.49 16.01
N ASP A 181 -5.09 -15.24 15.34
CA ASP A 181 -5.23 -15.57 13.93
C ASP A 181 -6.02 -16.89 13.82
N THR A 182 -7.02 -16.92 12.95
CA THR A 182 -7.97 -18.03 12.86
C THR A 182 -8.22 -18.42 11.41
N SER A 183 -8.37 -19.71 11.14
CA SER A 183 -8.52 -20.25 9.78
C SER A 183 -9.54 -21.38 9.75
N CYS A 184 -10.45 -21.36 8.77
CA CYS A 184 -11.42 -22.42 8.49
C CYS A 184 -11.92 -22.32 7.03
N GLU A 185 -12.32 -23.43 6.43
CA GLU A 185 -12.89 -23.47 5.07
C GLU A 185 -14.41 -23.24 5.02
N TYR A 186 -15.05 -23.02 6.16
CA TYR A 186 -16.49 -22.78 6.26
C TYR A 186 -16.87 -21.39 5.70
N PRO A 187 -17.89 -21.28 4.83
CA PRO A 187 -18.27 -20.01 4.21
C PRO A 187 -19.05 -19.11 5.17
N ASP A 188 -18.46 -17.98 5.55
CA ASP A 188 -19.16 -16.88 6.25
C ASP A 188 -18.48 -15.56 5.86
N THR A 189 -19.12 -14.76 5.03
CA THR A 189 -18.55 -13.48 4.57
C THR A 189 -18.93 -12.30 5.45
N GLN A 190 -19.84 -12.48 6.40
CA GLN A 190 -20.44 -11.37 7.16
C GLN A 190 -19.77 -11.14 8.51
N HIS A 191 -19.19 -12.18 9.11
CA HIS A 191 -18.62 -12.09 10.46
C HIS A 191 -17.17 -12.60 10.53
N PRO A 192 -16.33 -12.03 11.40
CA PRO A 192 -14.96 -12.51 11.62
C PRO A 192 -14.84 -13.98 12.08
N LEU A 193 -15.84 -14.49 12.79
CA LEU A 193 -15.88 -15.85 13.31
C LEU A 193 -17.05 -16.65 12.73
N CYS A 194 -16.74 -17.60 11.86
CA CYS A 194 -17.70 -18.62 11.44
C CYS A 194 -17.99 -19.68 12.53
N LEU A 195 -19.09 -20.41 12.37
CA LEU A 195 -19.59 -21.40 13.33
C LEU A 195 -18.53 -22.40 13.85
N PRO A 196 -17.71 -23.08 13.01
CA PRO A 196 -16.67 -24.00 13.51
C PRO A 196 -15.64 -23.33 14.43
N LYS A 197 -15.25 -22.09 14.12
CA LYS A 197 -14.29 -21.34 14.94
C LYS A 197 -14.88 -21.03 16.31
N VAL A 198 -16.14 -20.61 16.35
CA VAL A 198 -16.87 -20.32 17.61
C VAL A 198 -16.96 -21.57 18.49
N ILE A 199 -17.27 -22.74 17.90
CA ILE A 199 -17.30 -24.03 18.62
C ILE A 199 -15.96 -24.30 19.31
N VAL A 200 -14.84 -24.16 18.60
CA VAL A 200 -13.51 -24.40 19.17
C VAL A 200 -13.19 -23.39 20.28
N PHE A 201 -13.45 -22.09 20.07
CA PHE A 201 -13.22 -21.08 21.11
C PHE A 201 -14.02 -21.34 22.39
N LEU A 202 -15.31 -21.65 22.26
CA LEU A 202 -16.18 -21.95 23.41
C LEU A 202 -15.77 -23.26 24.11
N GLN A 203 -15.35 -24.28 23.36
CA GLN A 203 -14.84 -25.53 23.93
C GLN A 203 -13.55 -25.29 24.73
N LEU A 204 -12.59 -24.56 24.15
CA LEU A 204 -11.33 -24.23 24.84
C LEU A 204 -11.58 -23.38 26.09
N LEU A 205 -12.50 -22.41 26.00
CA LEU A 205 -12.90 -21.59 27.14
C LEU A 205 -13.50 -22.43 28.27
N LYS A 206 -14.40 -23.37 27.95
CA LYS A 206 -15.08 -24.22 28.93
C LYS A 206 -14.16 -25.27 29.56
N MET A 207 -13.21 -25.81 28.79
CA MET A 207 -12.31 -26.88 29.25
C MET A 207 -11.06 -26.36 29.96
N TYR A 208 -10.48 -25.26 29.49
CA TYR A 208 -9.16 -24.81 29.91
C TYR A 208 -9.10 -23.34 30.38
N GLY A 209 -10.19 -22.59 30.21
CA GLY A 209 -10.31 -21.20 30.67
C GLY A 209 -9.72 -20.16 29.71
N SER A 210 -9.85 -18.88 30.10
CA SER A 210 -9.58 -17.72 29.24
C SER A 210 -8.13 -17.56 28.76
N TYR A 211 -7.17 -18.10 29.51
CA TYR A 211 -5.73 -17.93 29.27
C TYR A 211 -5.07 -19.20 28.71
N TYR A 212 -5.84 -20.14 28.17
CA TYR A 212 -5.31 -21.43 27.71
C TYR A 212 -4.10 -21.32 26.77
N PHE A 213 -4.14 -20.40 25.81
CA PHE A 213 -3.04 -20.24 24.85
C PHE A 213 -1.71 -19.81 25.50
N ASP A 214 -1.77 -19.10 26.63
CA ASP A 214 -0.56 -18.74 27.39
C ASP A 214 0.04 -19.95 28.12
N THR A 215 -0.78 -20.98 28.40
CA THR A 215 -0.33 -22.22 29.08
C THR A 215 0.39 -23.19 28.14
N ILE A 216 0.08 -23.17 26.84
CA ILE A 216 0.71 -24.01 25.80
C ILE A 216 1.83 -23.27 25.05
N ARG A 217 2.30 -22.15 25.62
CA ARG A 217 3.37 -21.34 25.05
C ARG A 217 4.72 -22.03 25.18
N ASN A 218 5.49 -21.98 24.09
CA ASN A 218 6.86 -22.46 24.10
C ASN A 218 7.78 -21.44 24.80
N TRP A 219 8.36 -21.85 25.91
CA TRP A 219 9.29 -21.03 26.69
C TRP A 219 10.76 -21.38 26.42
N ASP A 220 11.07 -22.28 25.49
CA ASP A 220 12.40 -22.84 25.31
C ASP A 220 13.44 -21.76 24.95
N LYS A 221 13.05 -20.77 24.13
CA LYS A 221 13.90 -19.60 23.83
C LYS A 221 14.18 -18.76 25.07
N GLU A 222 13.16 -18.49 25.89
CA GLU A 222 13.30 -17.67 27.11
C GLU A 222 14.06 -18.42 28.21
N LYS A 223 13.87 -19.75 28.31
CA LYS A 223 14.62 -20.64 29.20
C LYS A 223 16.09 -20.73 28.78
N ASN A 224 16.39 -20.93 27.50
CA ASN A 224 17.76 -20.90 26.98
C ASN A 224 18.41 -19.54 27.25
N LYS A 225 17.71 -18.43 27.03
CA LYS A 225 18.23 -17.10 27.34
C LYS A 225 18.52 -16.88 28.82
N LEU A 226 17.77 -17.51 29.74
CA LEU A 226 18.04 -17.48 31.17
C LEU A 226 19.24 -18.36 31.55
N LEU A 227 19.39 -19.52 30.91
CA LEU A 227 20.52 -20.44 31.11
C LEU A 227 21.83 -19.90 30.51
N GLU A 228 21.77 -19.20 29.37
CA GLU A 228 22.92 -18.55 28.70
C GLU A 228 23.62 -17.54 29.62
N MET A 229 22.88 -16.89 30.52
CA MET A 229 23.46 -15.97 31.53
C MET A 229 24.43 -16.67 32.47
N TYR A 230 24.35 -18.00 32.56
CA TYR A 230 25.20 -18.88 33.35
C TYR A 230 26.04 -19.83 32.47
N GLY A 231 25.95 -19.71 31.14
CA GLY A 231 26.71 -20.52 30.18
C GLY A 231 26.15 -21.91 29.90
N PHE A 232 24.86 -22.14 30.16
CA PHE A 232 24.19 -23.43 29.92
C PHE A 232 23.10 -23.30 28.83
N SER A 233 22.71 -24.43 28.23
CA SER A 233 21.54 -24.58 27.38
C SER A 233 20.58 -25.65 27.90
N LEU A 234 19.39 -25.75 27.30
CA LEU A 234 18.44 -26.84 27.58
C LEU A 234 18.94 -28.22 27.14
N ASP A 235 20.01 -28.29 26.35
CA ASP A 235 20.64 -29.54 25.91
C ASP A 235 21.67 -30.09 26.91
N ASP A 236 22.02 -29.30 27.94
CA ASP A 236 22.98 -29.68 28.99
C ASP A 236 22.32 -30.44 30.16
N ASP A 237 23.12 -31.14 30.97
CA ASP A 237 22.62 -31.74 32.21
C ASP A 237 22.41 -30.68 33.31
N LEU A 238 21.15 -30.31 33.50
CA LEU A 238 20.67 -29.30 34.46
C LEU A 238 20.33 -29.89 35.85
N THR A 239 20.47 -31.21 36.03
CA THR A 239 20.05 -31.92 37.25
C THR A 239 20.81 -31.39 38.48
N GLY A 240 20.10 -30.87 39.48
CA GLY A 240 20.67 -30.32 40.72
C GLY A 240 21.33 -28.94 40.59
N LYS A 241 21.40 -28.34 39.40
CA LYS A 241 22.02 -27.03 39.15
C LYS A 241 21.00 -25.90 39.09
N PHE A 242 19.89 -26.13 38.38
CA PHE A 242 18.85 -25.14 38.19
C PHE A 242 17.44 -25.73 38.33
N GLU A 243 16.51 -24.91 38.78
CA GLU A 243 15.08 -25.25 38.83
C GLU A 243 14.26 -24.15 38.16
N PHE A 244 13.37 -24.53 37.23
CA PHE A 244 12.44 -23.59 36.62
C PHE A 244 11.17 -23.45 37.44
N THR A 245 10.89 -22.23 37.90
CA THR A 245 9.64 -21.86 38.56
C THR A 245 8.89 -20.84 37.71
N TYR A 246 7.56 -20.77 37.80
CA TYR A 246 6.78 -19.78 37.07
C TYR A 246 6.28 -18.70 38.02
N LYS A 247 6.68 -17.44 37.78
CA LYS A 247 6.15 -16.27 38.48
C LYS A 247 5.46 -15.37 37.47
N GLU A 248 4.19 -15.02 37.72
CA GLU A 248 3.37 -14.18 36.83
C GLU A 248 3.31 -14.69 35.38
N GLY A 249 3.33 -16.02 35.19
CA GLY A 249 3.28 -16.63 33.86
C GLY A 249 4.58 -16.53 33.05
N LYS A 250 5.70 -16.07 33.62
CA LYS A 250 7.03 -16.10 33.01
C LYS A 250 7.94 -17.14 33.69
N PRO A 251 8.79 -17.85 32.94
CA PRO A 251 9.78 -18.77 33.50
C PRO A 251 10.81 -17.96 34.27
N PHE A 252 11.08 -18.40 35.50
CA PHE A 252 12.06 -17.84 36.40
C PHE A 252 13.03 -18.96 36.80
N LEU A 253 14.31 -18.77 36.47
CA LEU A 253 15.36 -19.73 36.76
C LEU A 253 15.85 -19.52 38.19
N ARG A 254 15.62 -20.53 39.06
CA ARG A 254 16.15 -20.56 40.41
C ARG A 254 17.47 -21.33 40.40
N LEU A 255 18.50 -20.71 40.98
CA LEU A 255 19.81 -21.33 41.15
C LEU A 255 19.79 -22.26 42.36
N LEU A 256 20.11 -23.54 42.18
CA LEU A 256 20.24 -24.52 43.26
C LEU A 256 21.69 -24.70 43.70
N ASP A 257 22.63 -24.62 42.76
CA ASP A 257 24.06 -24.71 43.02
C ASP A 257 24.68 -23.30 43.20
N THR A 258 25.14 -23.00 44.41
CA THR A 258 25.74 -21.70 44.77
C THR A 258 27.14 -21.49 44.21
N THR A 259 27.75 -22.50 43.59
CA THR A 259 29.08 -22.39 42.96
C THR A 259 29.04 -21.79 41.56
N ILE A 260 27.87 -21.80 40.91
CA ILE A 260 27.68 -21.28 39.55
C ILE A 260 27.54 -19.75 39.58
N LYS A 261 28.44 -19.04 38.89
CA LYS A 261 28.44 -17.58 38.80
C LYS A 261 27.92 -17.11 37.45
N ARG A 262 27.20 -15.99 37.46
CA ARG A 262 26.65 -15.35 36.27
C ARG A 262 27.78 -14.79 35.40
N ILE A 263 27.73 -15.04 34.10
CA ILE A 263 28.71 -14.55 33.13
C ILE A 263 28.43 -13.06 32.90
N SER A 264 29.46 -12.22 33.00
CA SER A 264 29.35 -10.80 32.66
C SER A 264 29.29 -10.66 31.13
N PRO A 265 28.41 -9.80 30.58
CA PRO A 265 28.22 -9.64 29.13
C PRO A 265 29.45 -9.08 28.38
N GLN A 266 30.57 -8.86 29.05
CA GLN A 266 31.83 -8.43 28.45
C GLN A 266 32.72 -9.60 27.99
N ASP A 267 32.44 -10.85 28.39
CA ASP A 267 33.34 -11.99 28.14
C ASP A 267 32.85 -12.99 27.06
N ALA A 268 31.62 -12.85 26.56
CA ALA A 268 31.07 -13.77 25.54
C ALA A 268 31.59 -13.53 24.11
N GLY A 269 32.48 -12.54 23.90
CA GLY A 269 32.95 -12.12 22.58
C GLY A 269 34.46 -12.25 22.33
N ARG A 270 35.24 -12.89 23.21
CA ARG A 270 36.71 -12.98 23.04
C ARG A 270 37.14 -14.33 22.47
N ALA A 271 37.21 -14.40 21.13
CA ALA A 271 38.21 -15.23 20.49
C ALA A 271 39.62 -14.66 20.80
N LYS A 272 40.55 -15.56 21.12
CA LYS A 272 41.91 -15.36 21.66
C LYS A 272 42.64 -14.10 21.14
N PRO A 273 43.25 -13.27 22.02
CA PRO A 273 44.19 -12.24 21.60
C PRO A 273 45.56 -12.85 21.26
N ARG A 274 46.05 -12.50 20.08
CA ARG A 274 47.45 -12.68 19.66
C ARG A 274 48.27 -11.54 20.26
N GLU A 275 49.33 -11.89 20.99
CA GLU A 275 50.26 -10.94 21.60
C GLU A 275 50.87 -9.99 20.56
N SER A 276 50.80 -8.69 20.83
CA SER A 276 51.68 -7.70 20.21
C SER A 276 52.15 -6.72 21.28
N GLN A 277 53.46 -6.53 21.30
CA GLN A 277 54.22 -5.79 22.30
C GLN A 277 54.04 -4.29 22.10
N LEU A 278 53.84 -3.56 23.20
CA LEU A 278 53.95 -2.11 23.26
C LEU A 278 55.43 -1.69 23.30
N PRO A 279 55.78 -0.55 22.69
CA PRO A 279 56.79 0.32 23.28
C PRO A 279 56.20 1.65 23.78
N TYR A 280 56.81 2.06 24.88
CA TYR A 280 56.55 3.20 25.74
C TYR A 280 57.04 4.52 25.13
N GLY A 281 56.35 5.63 25.42
CA GLY A 281 56.88 6.98 25.19
C GLY A 281 55.81 8.07 25.12
N MET A 282 55.38 8.60 26.27
CA MET A 282 54.63 9.84 26.37
C MET A 282 55.60 11.01 26.62
N ILE A 283 55.45 12.09 25.85
CA ILE A 283 55.79 13.46 26.24
C ILE A 283 54.57 14.30 25.84
N PRO A 284 53.98 15.12 26.73
CA PRO A 284 52.86 15.99 26.38
C PRO A 284 53.39 17.28 25.75
N GLU A 285 52.93 17.60 24.54
CA GLU A 285 53.15 18.92 23.93
C GLU A 285 51.85 19.73 23.91
N VAL A 286 52.04 21.02 24.14
CA VAL A 286 51.08 22.01 24.60
C VAL A 286 50.14 22.45 23.47
N GLU A 287 48.85 22.54 23.78
CA GLU A 287 47.80 23.09 22.92
C GLU A 287 48.09 24.56 22.57
N THR A 288 48.09 24.87 21.27
CA THR A 288 47.82 26.22 20.77
C THR A 288 46.54 26.16 19.94
N PRO A 289 45.61 27.11 20.11
CA PRO A 289 44.35 27.09 19.40
C PRO A 289 44.59 27.60 17.98
N VAL A 290 44.50 26.72 16.99
CA VAL A 290 44.37 27.12 15.60
C VAL A 290 42.89 27.28 15.31
N THR A 291 42.51 28.49 14.96
CA THR A 291 41.24 28.84 14.35
C THR A 291 41.03 27.99 13.10
N GLU A 292 40.21 26.96 13.19
CA GLU A 292 39.77 26.20 12.01
C GLU A 292 38.81 27.06 11.20
N ASN A 293 39.32 27.50 10.04
CA ASN A 293 38.48 27.73 8.88
C ASN A 293 37.74 26.42 8.59
N ILE A 294 36.43 26.52 8.36
CA ILE A 294 35.58 25.39 7.98
C ILE A 294 36.05 24.94 6.58
N GLU A 295 36.97 23.99 6.52
CA GLU A 295 37.23 23.20 5.32
C GLU A 295 36.07 22.21 5.20
N ASP A 296 35.36 22.23 4.06
CA ASP A 296 34.32 21.24 3.77
C ASP A 296 34.89 19.82 3.93
N PRO A 297 34.13 18.85 4.46
CA PRO A 297 34.61 17.50 4.66
C PRO A 297 35.15 16.91 3.34
N ALA A 298 36.42 16.49 3.35
CA ALA A 298 37.10 15.95 2.17
C ALA A 298 36.48 14.62 1.67
N GLN A 299 35.75 13.90 2.52
CA GLN A 299 35.08 12.66 2.15
C GLN A 299 33.69 12.90 1.57
N ARG A 300 33.43 12.27 0.43
CA ARG A 300 32.15 12.33 -0.29
C ARG A 300 31.53 10.96 -0.46
N LEU A 301 30.22 10.90 -0.24
CA LEU A 301 29.43 9.69 -0.47
C LEU A 301 29.04 9.60 -1.96
N GLY A 302 29.21 8.43 -2.54
CA GLY A 302 28.81 8.11 -3.90
C GLY A 302 27.83 6.96 -3.94
N VAL A 303 27.04 6.92 -5.02
CA VAL A 303 26.03 5.89 -5.27
C VAL A 303 26.46 5.07 -6.47
N VAL A 304 26.52 3.75 -6.32
CA VAL A 304 26.89 2.81 -7.37
C VAL A 304 25.69 1.93 -7.72
N PHE A 305 25.25 1.99 -8.97
CA PHE A 305 24.29 1.05 -9.54
C PHE A 305 25.05 -0.18 -10.06
N ASN A 306 24.90 -1.30 -9.36
CA ASN A 306 25.61 -2.54 -9.65
C ASN A 306 24.74 -3.50 -10.45
N PHE A 307 25.08 -3.70 -11.73
CA PHE A 307 24.31 -4.54 -12.66
C PHE A 307 24.72 -6.02 -12.62
N ASN A 308 25.56 -6.43 -11.68
CA ASN A 308 25.94 -7.83 -11.51
C ASN A 308 24.94 -8.66 -10.69
N HIS A 309 23.84 -8.05 -10.25
CA HIS A 309 22.88 -8.70 -9.38
C HIS A 309 21.99 -9.66 -10.18
N PRO A 310 22.09 -10.98 -9.98
CA PRO A 310 21.46 -11.96 -10.87
C PRO A 310 19.94 -12.07 -10.64
N SER A 311 19.47 -11.85 -9.41
CA SER A 311 18.05 -11.88 -9.08
C SER A 311 17.37 -10.54 -9.40
N TYR A 312 16.05 -10.60 -9.62
CA TYR A 312 15.22 -9.40 -9.78
C TYR A 312 15.47 -8.43 -8.61
N PRO A 313 15.62 -7.11 -8.83
CA PRO A 313 15.31 -6.36 -10.05
C PRO A 313 16.45 -6.32 -11.10
N GLY A 314 17.49 -7.15 -10.99
CA GLY A 314 18.63 -7.16 -11.93
C GLY A 314 19.71 -6.13 -11.62
N PHE A 315 19.60 -5.41 -10.49
CA PHE A 315 20.65 -4.52 -10.00
C PHE A 315 20.60 -4.39 -8.47
N ALA A 316 21.71 -3.95 -7.89
CA ALA A 316 21.82 -3.53 -6.50
C ALA A 316 22.32 -2.09 -6.41
N ILE A 317 21.97 -1.38 -5.33
CA ILE A 317 22.47 -0.03 -5.05
C ILE A 317 23.48 -0.11 -3.91
N ASP A 318 24.72 0.17 -4.23
CA ASP A 318 25.85 0.17 -3.31
C ASP A 318 26.26 1.60 -2.96
N ALA A 319 26.64 1.84 -1.71
CA ALA A 319 27.22 3.11 -1.27
C ALA A 319 28.74 3.03 -1.27
N VAL A 320 29.39 4.09 -1.72
CA VAL A 320 30.85 4.21 -1.70
C VAL A 320 31.31 5.49 -1.03
N THR A 321 32.50 5.45 -0.46
CA THR A 321 33.17 6.64 0.09
C THR A 321 34.54 6.81 -0.54
N GLY A 322 34.95 8.06 -0.70
CA GLY A 322 36.26 8.44 -1.21
C GLY A 322 36.53 9.93 -1.01
N GLU A 323 37.80 10.31 -1.10
CA GLU A 323 38.22 11.72 -1.06
C GLU A 323 37.93 12.39 -2.40
N SER A 324 37.26 13.54 -2.39
CA SER A 324 37.00 14.29 -3.63
C SER A 324 38.17 15.19 -4.02
N ASN A 325 38.25 15.55 -5.30
CA ASN A 325 39.14 16.62 -5.75
C ASN A 325 38.65 17.99 -5.28
N ASP A 326 39.52 19.01 -5.36
CA ASP A 326 39.21 20.40 -5.00
C ASP A 326 38.01 20.98 -5.76
N ALA A 327 37.76 20.48 -6.98
CA ALA A 327 36.62 20.89 -7.82
C ALA A 327 35.33 20.10 -7.52
N VAL A 328 35.40 19.08 -6.65
CA VAL A 328 34.26 18.24 -6.22
C VAL A 328 33.54 17.59 -7.40
N THR A 329 34.31 17.08 -8.37
CA THR A 329 33.80 16.41 -9.58
C THR A 329 34.19 14.93 -9.67
N ALA A 330 35.22 14.49 -8.95
CA ALA A 330 35.73 13.12 -9.02
C ALA A 330 36.47 12.71 -7.73
N TYR A 331 36.63 11.40 -7.53
CA TYR A 331 37.45 10.88 -6.43
C TYR A 331 38.95 10.92 -6.73
N VAL A 332 39.75 11.38 -5.78
CA VAL A 332 41.23 11.44 -5.81
C VAL A 332 41.78 10.28 -5.00
N GLY A 333 41.45 9.04 -5.38
CA GLY A 333 41.96 7.88 -4.65
C GLY A 333 41.19 6.58 -4.89
N LYS A 334 41.49 5.60 -4.03
CA LYS A 334 40.73 4.35 -4.01
C LYS A 334 39.37 4.60 -3.36
N VAL A 335 38.36 3.97 -3.94
CA VAL A 335 36.98 4.07 -3.50
C VAL A 335 36.68 2.86 -2.63
N GLU A 336 36.14 3.08 -1.44
CA GLU A 336 35.78 2.02 -0.50
C GLU A 336 34.28 1.78 -0.52
N LYS A 337 33.86 0.51 -0.60
CA LYS A 337 32.46 0.13 -0.47
C LYS A 337 32.04 0.23 1.00
N LEU A 338 30.98 0.97 1.25
CA LEU A 338 30.45 1.19 2.59
C LEU A 338 29.45 0.08 2.96
N ASP A 339 29.69 -0.58 4.09
CA ASP A 339 28.76 -1.56 4.64
C ASP A 339 27.65 -0.86 5.44
N LEU A 340 26.53 -0.60 4.76
CA LEU A 340 25.38 0.11 5.34
C LEU A 340 24.63 -0.68 6.42
N ALA A 341 24.90 -1.99 6.56
CA ALA A 341 24.36 -2.81 7.65
C ALA A 341 25.08 -2.58 8.98
N LYS A 342 26.30 -2.02 8.94
CA LYS A 342 27.10 -1.67 10.11
C LYS A 342 26.96 -0.19 10.46
N PHE A 343 27.54 0.17 11.61
CA PHE A 343 27.68 1.57 12.00
C PHE A 343 28.55 2.30 10.96
N VAL A 344 28.04 3.44 10.48
CA VAL A 344 28.72 4.35 9.57
C VAL A 344 28.97 5.63 10.35
N ASN A 345 30.21 6.14 10.34
CA ASN A 345 30.49 7.44 10.92
C ASN A 345 29.97 8.54 9.98
N ILE A 346 28.87 9.18 10.37
CA ILE A 346 28.14 10.15 9.55
C ILE A 346 28.81 11.54 9.59
N GLU A 347 29.64 11.82 10.61
CA GLU A 347 30.29 13.13 10.81
C GLU A 347 31.32 13.48 9.73
N LEU A 348 31.77 12.49 8.97
CA LEU A 348 32.76 12.63 7.90
C LEU A 348 32.19 13.21 6.59
N TYR A 349 30.86 13.33 6.47
CA TYR A 349 30.19 13.72 5.23
C TYR A 349 29.52 15.09 5.35
N ASN A 350 29.23 15.74 4.22
CA ASN A 350 28.41 16.95 4.21
C ASN A 350 26.92 16.64 4.44
N GLU A 351 26.10 17.65 4.72
CA GLU A 351 24.67 17.44 5.04
C GLU A 351 23.88 16.72 3.92
N ASN A 352 24.20 16.97 2.65
CA ASN A 352 23.52 16.31 1.53
C ASN A 352 23.84 14.81 1.49
N ASP A 353 25.11 14.47 1.63
CA ASP A 353 25.60 13.09 1.63
C ASP A 353 25.09 12.31 2.86
N LYS A 354 25.00 12.97 4.03
CA LYS A 354 24.38 12.37 5.24
C LYS A 354 22.93 11.97 4.99
N GLN A 355 22.17 12.80 4.27
CA GLN A 355 20.77 12.54 3.95
C GLN A 355 20.57 11.33 3.03
N LEU A 356 21.56 10.97 2.20
CA LEU A 356 21.51 9.80 1.31
C LEU A 356 21.65 8.45 2.03
N ILE A 357 22.30 8.41 3.19
CA ILE A 357 22.58 7.14 3.92
C ILE A 357 21.29 6.40 4.29
N ALA A 358 20.28 7.12 4.78
CA ALA A 358 19.02 6.51 5.21
C ALA A 358 18.19 5.92 4.05
N PRO A 359 17.98 6.62 2.92
CA PRO A 359 17.41 6.05 1.70
C PRO A 359 18.18 4.81 1.21
N LEU A 360 19.52 4.89 1.13
CA LEU A 360 20.35 3.78 0.62
C LEU A 360 20.24 2.52 1.49
N ARG A 361 20.12 2.67 2.82
CA ARG A 361 19.84 1.55 3.75
C ARG A 361 18.50 0.86 3.44
N LYS A 362 17.46 1.62 3.13
CA LYS A 362 16.13 1.07 2.80
C LYS A 362 16.10 0.35 1.45
N MET A 363 17.08 0.55 0.58
CA MET A 363 17.21 -0.13 -0.71
C MET A 363 18.16 -1.34 -0.66
N GLN A 364 18.67 -1.71 0.52
CA GLN A 364 19.44 -2.93 0.71
C GLN A 364 18.54 -4.17 0.64
N GLU A 365 19.10 -5.27 0.17
CA GLU A 365 18.41 -6.55 -0.01
C GLU A 365 17.68 -6.99 1.27
N SER A 366 18.32 -6.85 2.44
CA SER A 366 17.74 -7.24 3.73
C SER A 366 16.44 -6.51 4.06
N GLU A 367 16.30 -5.24 3.70
CA GLU A 367 15.08 -4.45 3.91
C GLU A 367 13.99 -4.80 2.89
N ILE A 368 14.39 -5.07 1.65
CA ILE A 368 13.48 -5.56 0.60
C ILE A 368 12.90 -6.91 1.02
N THR A 369 13.74 -7.86 1.48
CA THR A 369 13.30 -9.18 1.95
C THR A 369 12.37 -9.06 3.17
N LYS A 370 12.67 -8.18 4.14
CA LYS A 370 11.75 -7.91 5.27
C LYS A 370 10.39 -7.42 4.79
N TYR A 371 10.37 -6.51 3.82
CA TYR A 371 9.13 -6.00 3.25
C TYR A 371 8.33 -7.10 2.53
N LEU A 372 9.00 -7.94 1.74
CA LEU A 372 8.38 -9.07 1.05
C LEU A 372 7.83 -10.10 2.05
N ASN A 373 8.58 -10.46 3.08
CA ASN A 373 8.13 -11.40 4.11
C ASN A 373 6.85 -10.93 4.84
N ARG A 374 6.65 -9.62 4.97
CA ARG A 374 5.46 -9.04 5.62
C ARG A 374 4.25 -8.92 4.70
N ASN A 375 4.47 -8.69 3.40
CA ASN A 375 3.42 -8.36 2.45
C ASN A 375 3.11 -9.46 1.45
N SER A 376 3.98 -10.47 1.34
CA SER A 376 3.76 -11.61 0.46
C SER A 376 2.79 -12.62 1.10
N PRO A 377 1.89 -13.23 0.30
CA PRO A 377 1.08 -14.36 0.76
C PRO A 377 1.94 -15.58 1.15
N PHE A 378 3.22 -15.63 0.76
CA PHE A 378 4.18 -16.69 1.08
C PHE A 378 5.04 -16.39 2.33
N SER A 379 4.52 -15.59 3.26
CA SER A 379 5.19 -15.20 4.51
C SER A 379 5.75 -16.43 5.26
N GLY A 380 7.09 -16.52 5.38
CA GLY A 380 7.80 -17.62 6.06
C GLY A 380 8.53 -18.61 5.13
N MET A 381 8.30 -18.55 3.82
CA MET A 381 9.03 -19.38 2.85
C MET A 381 10.15 -18.61 2.12
N TRP A 382 10.13 -17.28 2.08
CA TRP A 382 11.12 -16.50 1.32
C TRP A 382 12.57 -16.78 1.77
N GLU A 383 12.83 -16.86 3.08
CA GLU A 383 14.17 -17.20 3.60
C GLU A 383 14.61 -18.65 3.30
N ASN A 384 13.65 -19.55 3.02
CA ASN A 384 13.89 -20.99 2.81
C ASN A 384 13.74 -21.43 1.35
N ILE A 385 13.19 -20.59 0.48
CA ILE A 385 13.27 -20.76 -0.97
C ILE A 385 14.72 -20.46 -1.31
N ILE A 386 15.54 -21.52 -1.29
CA ILE A 386 16.80 -21.54 -2.02
C ILE A 386 16.37 -21.25 -3.47
N HIS A 387 16.49 -20.00 -3.88
CA HIS A 387 16.34 -19.63 -5.27
C HIS A 387 17.37 -20.45 -6.03
N HIS A 388 16.93 -21.50 -6.72
CA HIS A 388 17.69 -21.97 -7.85
C HIS A 388 17.79 -20.75 -8.77
N GLU A 389 19.02 -20.32 -9.03
CA GLU A 389 19.40 -19.05 -9.67
C GLU A 389 18.78 -18.83 -11.08
N GLU A 390 17.94 -19.77 -11.55
CA GLU A 390 17.31 -19.83 -12.86
C GLU A 390 15.77 -19.69 -12.85
N ASP A 391 15.08 -19.75 -11.69
CA ASP A 391 13.61 -19.63 -11.65
C ASP A 391 13.16 -18.15 -11.55
N ASP A 392 12.44 -17.67 -12.57
CA ASP A 392 11.88 -16.32 -12.62
C ASP A 392 10.85 -16.11 -11.49
N LEU A 393 10.92 -14.95 -10.83
CA LEU A 393 10.02 -14.63 -9.71
C LEU A 393 8.55 -14.54 -10.18
N PRO A 394 7.58 -14.99 -9.37
CA PRO A 394 6.17 -14.78 -9.66
C PRO A 394 5.83 -13.30 -9.89
N GLU A 395 4.93 -12.99 -10.83
CA GLU A 395 4.52 -11.62 -11.20
C GLU A 395 4.03 -10.82 -9.98
N GLU A 396 3.32 -11.45 -9.05
CA GLU A 396 2.88 -10.83 -7.78
C GLU A 396 4.06 -10.40 -6.89
N THR A 397 5.14 -11.19 -6.84
CA THR A 397 6.32 -10.86 -6.03
C THR A 397 7.11 -9.74 -6.67
N LYS A 398 7.29 -9.77 -8.01
CA LYS A 398 7.89 -8.66 -8.76
C LYS A 398 7.11 -7.36 -8.53
N ALA A 399 5.78 -7.41 -8.61
CA ALA A 399 4.93 -6.25 -8.38
C ALA A 399 5.12 -5.65 -6.97
N LEU A 400 5.20 -6.49 -5.92
CA LEU A 400 5.49 -6.04 -4.56
C LEU A 400 6.88 -5.39 -4.43
N MET A 401 7.90 -5.94 -5.10
CA MET A 401 9.25 -5.35 -5.11
C MET A 401 9.25 -3.99 -5.79
N VAL A 402 8.59 -3.86 -6.94
CA VAL A 402 8.47 -2.59 -7.67
C VAL A 402 7.71 -1.56 -6.85
N GLU A 403 6.60 -1.95 -6.22
CA GLU A 403 5.82 -1.07 -5.35
C GLU A 403 6.68 -0.51 -4.18
N TYR A 404 7.60 -1.31 -3.65
CA TYR A 404 8.51 -0.87 -2.59
C TYR A 404 9.66 0.02 -3.10
N LEU A 405 10.25 -0.32 -4.24
CA LEU A 405 11.46 0.31 -4.78
C LEU A 405 11.15 1.60 -5.54
N HIS A 406 10.12 1.60 -6.39
CA HIS A 406 9.79 2.71 -7.30
C HIS A 406 9.71 4.09 -6.60
N PRO A 407 8.94 4.29 -5.50
CA PRO A 407 8.90 5.59 -4.84
C PRO A 407 10.24 6.01 -4.22
N LYS A 408 11.07 5.04 -3.77
CA LYS A 408 12.39 5.30 -3.20
C LYS A 408 13.39 5.69 -4.28
N LEU A 409 13.36 5.01 -5.42
CA LEU A 409 14.15 5.36 -6.60
C LEU A 409 13.78 6.74 -7.11
N LYS A 410 12.49 7.07 -7.17
CA LYS A 410 12.02 8.40 -7.60
C LYS A 410 12.59 9.52 -6.72
N LYS A 411 12.57 9.35 -5.40
CA LYS A 411 13.17 10.30 -4.45
C LYS A 411 14.68 10.34 -4.59
N LEU A 412 15.33 9.17 -4.63
CA LEU A 412 16.78 9.05 -4.80
C LEU A 412 17.24 9.79 -6.05
N PHE A 413 16.57 9.61 -7.20
CA PHE A 413 16.93 10.23 -8.47
C PHE A 413 16.97 11.75 -8.37
N ILE A 414 16.02 12.36 -7.65
CA ILE A 414 16.01 13.81 -7.40
C ILE A 414 17.21 14.21 -6.53
N ASP A 415 17.48 13.46 -5.46
CA ASP A 415 18.55 13.76 -4.51
C ASP A 415 19.95 13.60 -5.13
N ILE A 416 20.13 12.67 -6.08
CA ILE A 416 21.43 12.37 -6.71
C ILE A 416 21.61 13.00 -8.10
N ALA A 417 20.58 13.59 -8.71
CA ALA A 417 20.66 14.12 -10.08
C ALA A 417 21.75 15.18 -10.29
N ALA A 418 21.99 16.01 -9.28
CA ALA A 418 23.03 17.02 -9.31
C ALA A 418 24.39 16.52 -8.79
N SER A 419 24.46 15.28 -8.30
CA SER A 419 25.69 14.72 -7.74
C SER A 419 26.60 14.17 -8.84
N PRO A 420 27.89 14.52 -8.86
CA PRO A 420 28.86 13.92 -9.77
C PRO A 420 29.31 12.52 -9.32
N PHE A 421 28.96 12.11 -8.10
CA PHE A 421 29.37 10.83 -7.50
C PHE A 421 28.33 9.72 -7.74
N VAL A 422 27.85 9.60 -8.98
CA VAL A 422 26.95 8.53 -9.39
C VAL A 422 27.65 7.66 -10.41
N PHE A 423 27.70 6.36 -10.14
CA PHE A 423 28.47 5.40 -10.93
C PHE A 423 27.67 4.16 -11.29
N GLN A 424 28.09 3.51 -12.36
CA GLN A 424 27.65 2.19 -12.77
C GLN A 424 28.80 1.19 -12.62
N LEU A 425 28.47 -0.01 -12.13
CA LEU A 425 29.29 -1.19 -12.30
C LEU A 425 28.63 -2.12 -13.32
N GLY A 426 29.23 -2.21 -14.51
CA GLY A 426 28.69 -3.02 -15.61
C GLY A 426 28.73 -4.53 -15.34
N GLU A 427 27.96 -5.27 -16.14
CA GLU A 427 27.82 -6.73 -16.00
C GLU A 427 29.15 -7.49 -16.08
N LYS A 428 29.28 -8.51 -15.23
CA LYS A 428 30.43 -9.41 -15.03
C LYS A 428 31.73 -8.70 -14.59
N LYS A 429 31.68 -7.43 -14.15
CA LYS A 429 32.87 -6.71 -13.67
C LYS A 429 32.99 -6.75 -12.16
N ALA A 430 34.20 -7.00 -11.67
CA ALA A 430 34.50 -6.94 -10.25
C ALA A 430 34.43 -5.49 -9.72
N PHE A 431 34.00 -5.33 -8.46
CA PHE A 431 33.94 -4.05 -7.76
C PHE A 431 35.36 -3.49 -7.54
N ARG A 432 35.81 -2.63 -8.45
CA ARG A 432 37.11 -1.93 -8.43
C ARG A 432 36.89 -0.52 -8.93
N THR A 433 37.64 0.45 -8.42
CA THR A 433 37.53 1.87 -8.83
C THR A 433 37.59 2.03 -10.35
N ASP A 434 38.51 1.34 -11.03
CA ASP A 434 38.68 1.43 -12.49
C ASP A 434 37.50 0.90 -13.31
N ASN A 435 36.65 0.07 -12.69
CA ASN A 435 35.46 -0.50 -13.34
C ASN A 435 34.21 0.36 -13.13
N LEU A 436 34.26 1.36 -12.24
CA LEU A 436 33.18 2.28 -11.99
C LEU A 436 33.17 3.36 -13.07
N LYS A 437 32.07 3.43 -13.82
CA LYS A 437 31.86 4.47 -14.83
C LYS A 437 30.90 5.51 -14.29
N SER A 438 31.22 6.80 -14.45
CA SER A 438 30.28 7.86 -14.12
C SER A 438 29.09 7.80 -15.08
N ILE A 439 27.89 8.04 -14.55
CA ILE A 439 26.63 8.04 -15.30
C ILE A 439 25.78 9.24 -14.91
N GLY A 440 24.92 9.68 -15.83
CA GLY A 440 23.93 10.71 -15.59
C GLY A 440 22.62 10.14 -15.03
N ILE A 441 21.91 10.96 -14.26
CA ILE A 441 20.56 10.66 -13.78
C ILE A 441 19.61 11.67 -14.39
N VAL A 442 18.62 11.17 -15.14
CA VAL A 442 17.60 12.02 -15.74
C VAL A 442 16.36 12.01 -14.86
N THR A 443 15.95 13.20 -14.42
CA THR A 443 14.77 13.38 -13.54
C THR A 443 13.44 13.34 -14.30
N ASP A 444 13.47 13.53 -15.62
CA ASP A 444 12.31 13.37 -16.48
C ASP A 444 11.89 11.90 -16.50
N LEU A 445 10.66 11.63 -16.05
CA LEU A 445 10.12 10.28 -16.00
C LEU A 445 9.74 9.80 -17.40
N ILE A 446 10.01 8.53 -17.68
CA ILE A 446 9.73 7.90 -18.97
C ILE A 446 8.38 7.17 -18.94
N SER A 447 7.77 7.04 -20.12
CA SER A 447 6.51 6.29 -20.31
C SER A 447 6.63 5.35 -21.51
N PRO A 448 5.94 4.20 -21.49
CA PRO A 448 5.95 3.29 -22.61
C PRO A 448 5.06 3.82 -23.75
N TYR A 449 5.51 3.53 -24.97
CA TYR A 449 4.87 3.85 -26.24
C TYR A 449 4.73 2.55 -27.04
N PHE A 450 3.58 2.34 -27.68
CA PHE A 450 3.32 1.09 -28.40
C PHE A 450 3.05 1.33 -29.87
N LYS A 451 3.59 0.47 -30.72
CA LYS A 451 3.26 0.43 -32.15
C LYS A 451 2.64 -0.90 -32.50
N ILE A 452 1.54 -0.87 -33.26
CA ILE A 452 0.79 -2.05 -33.66
C ILE A 452 0.79 -2.14 -35.17
N GLU A 453 1.39 -3.20 -35.68
CA GLU A 453 1.50 -3.45 -37.11
C GLU A 453 1.00 -4.85 -37.47
N GLN A 454 0.47 -4.98 -38.67
CA GLN A 454 0.10 -6.29 -39.22
C GLN A 454 1.29 -6.84 -40.01
N HIS A 455 1.86 -7.96 -39.55
CA HIS A 455 2.97 -8.62 -40.22
C HIS A 455 2.52 -9.98 -40.78
N GLY A 456 2.10 -9.96 -42.05
CA GLY A 456 1.55 -11.14 -42.73
C GLY A 456 0.15 -11.51 -42.23
N LYS A 457 0.01 -12.68 -41.59
CA LYS A 457 -1.26 -13.14 -41.01
C LYS A 457 -1.42 -12.75 -39.54
N ASP A 458 -0.35 -12.35 -38.87
CA ASP A 458 -0.34 -12.07 -37.44
C ASP A 458 -0.17 -10.57 -37.18
N TYR A 459 -0.51 -10.15 -35.97
CA TYR A 459 -0.37 -8.78 -35.50
C TYR A 459 0.82 -8.70 -34.55
N GLN A 460 1.65 -7.68 -34.72
CA GLN A 460 2.83 -7.43 -33.91
C GLN A 460 2.63 -6.15 -33.11
N ILE A 461 2.90 -6.24 -31.81
CA ILE A 461 2.90 -5.10 -30.89
C ILE A 461 4.33 -4.88 -30.47
N GLU A 462 4.87 -3.71 -30.77
CA GLU A 462 6.22 -3.29 -30.38
C GLU A 462 6.14 -2.32 -29.22
N CYS A 463 7.07 -2.48 -28.26
CA CYS A 463 7.20 -1.58 -27.12
C CYS A 463 8.41 -0.67 -27.31
N TRP A 464 8.16 0.62 -27.15
CA TRP A 464 9.12 1.70 -27.25
C TRP A 464 9.09 2.51 -25.96
N VAL A 465 10.16 3.21 -25.68
CA VAL A 465 10.32 4.11 -24.54
C VAL A 465 10.30 5.54 -25.05
N LYS A 466 9.41 6.36 -24.48
CA LYS A 466 9.36 7.78 -24.80
C LYS A 466 10.38 8.55 -23.96
N LEU A 467 11.46 8.98 -24.61
CA LEU A 467 12.46 9.89 -24.07
C LEU A 467 12.18 11.33 -24.54
N SER A 468 12.73 12.32 -23.85
CA SER A 468 12.58 13.75 -24.19
C SER A 468 13.12 14.03 -25.61
N GLY A 469 12.22 14.01 -26.60
CA GLY A 469 12.52 14.31 -28.02
C GLY A 469 12.68 13.09 -28.94
N GLN A 470 12.65 11.86 -28.44
CA GLN A 470 12.77 10.65 -29.29
C GLN A 470 12.06 9.42 -28.70
N HIS A 471 11.77 8.45 -29.56
CA HIS A 471 11.29 7.12 -29.16
C HIS A 471 12.40 6.09 -29.39
N VAL A 472 12.73 5.33 -28.35
CA VAL A 472 13.80 4.31 -28.38
C VAL A 472 13.17 2.93 -28.21
N GLN A 473 13.68 1.89 -28.85
CA GLN A 473 13.13 0.55 -28.63
C GLN A 473 13.46 0.04 -27.23
N ILE A 474 12.55 -0.70 -26.60
CA ILE A 474 12.80 -1.23 -25.25
C ILE A 474 14.03 -2.15 -25.18
N THR A 475 14.38 -2.80 -26.30
CA THR A 475 15.55 -3.68 -26.42
C THR A 475 16.89 -2.94 -26.43
N GLU A 476 16.88 -1.62 -26.56
CA GLU A 476 18.09 -0.80 -26.41
C GLU A 476 18.44 -0.55 -24.93
N ASN A 477 17.71 -1.13 -23.99
CA ASN A 477 18.08 -1.09 -22.59
C ASN A 477 19.43 -1.79 -22.37
N GLU A 478 20.44 -1.02 -21.96
CA GLU A 478 21.81 -1.50 -21.71
C GLU A 478 21.95 -2.25 -20.37
N MET A 479 20.83 -2.59 -19.72
CA MET A 479 20.78 -3.37 -18.47
C MET A 479 19.70 -4.44 -18.51
N ASN A 480 19.95 -5.56 -17.82
CA ASN A 480 18.96 -6.63 -17.66
C ASN A 480 17.97 -6.34 -16.51
N SER A 481 17.19 -5.26 -16.64
CA SER A 481 16.17 -4.87 -15.65
C SER A 481 14.96 -4.23 -16.31
N SER A 482 13.75 -4.53 -15.84
CA SER A 482 12.52 -3.80 -16.20
C SER A 482 12.31 -2.54 -15.37
N VAL A 483 12.92 -2.45 -14.19
CA VAL A 483 12.64 -1.39 -13.20
C VAL A 483 13.29 -0.06 -13.59
N LEU A 484 14.47 -0.11 -14.19
CA LEU A 484 15.22 1.05 -14.67
C LEU A 484 15.49 0.88 -16.17
N PHE A 485 15.61 2.00 -16.86
CA PHE A 485 16.02 2.03 -18.26
C PHE A 485 17.37 2.75 -18.35
N PHE A 486 18.39 2.06 -18.81
CA PHE A 486 19.74 2.59 -18.97
C PHE A 486 20.05 2.74 -20.46
N TYR A 487 20.34 3.97 -20.88
CA TYR A 487 20.55 4.29 -22.29
C TYR A 487 21.50 5.48 -22.44
N ASN A 488 22.55 5.33 -23.26
CA ASN A 488 23.53 6.38 -23.53
C ASN A 488 24.10 7.01 -22.25
N GLU A 489 24.61 6.16 -21.34
CA GLU A 489 25.22 6.58 -20.06
C GLU A 489 24.28 7.33 -19.10
N ASN A 490 22.97 7.30 -19.34
CA ASN A 490 21.96 7.93 -18.50
C ASN A 490 20.96 6.90 -17.97
N LEU A 491 20.61 7.01 -16.68
CA LEU A 491 19.54 6.24 -16.06
C LEU A 491 18.22 7.01 -16.06
N TYR A 492 17.16 6.30 -16.40
CA TYR A 492 15.78 6.78 -16.43
C TYR A 492 14.90 5.91 -15.54
N LEU A 493 13.87 6.54 -14.97
CA LEU A 493 12.86 5.89 -14.15
C LEU A 493 11.47 6.03 -14.79
N TRP A 494 10.69 4.96 -14.76
CA TRP A 494 9.32 4.95 -15.24
C TRP A 494 8.42 5.90 -14.45
N GLU A 495 7.43 6.49 -15.13
CA GLU A 495 6.45 7.35 -14.50
C GLU A 495 5.63 6.60 -13.45
N LYS A 496 5.21 5.37 -13.78
CA LYS A 496 4.36 4.54 -12.92
C LYS A 496 4.99 3.18 -12.64
N PRO A 497 4.74 2.59 -11.45
CA PRO A 497 5.20 1.24 -11.14
C PRO A 497 4.54 0.18 -12.03
N GLU A 498 3.31 0.42 -12.50
CA GLU A 498 2.62 -0.51 -13.42
C GLU A 498 3.31 -0.62 -14.77
N ASP A 499 4.00 0.43 -15.21
CA ASP A 499 4.73 0.46 -16.48
C ASP A 499 5.82 -0.62 -16.48
N VAL A 500 6.49 -0.82 -15.33
CA VAL A 500 7.54 -1.84 -15.16
C VAL A 500 7.00 -3.24 -15.49
N MET A 501 5.84 -3.60 -14.94
CA MET A 501 5.23 -4.92 -15.15
C MET A 501 4.75 -5.11 -16.60
N LEU A 502 4.24 -4.04 -17.20
CA LEU A 502 3.81 -4.03 -18.59
C LEU A 502 5.00 -4.23 -19.54
N VAL A 503 6.10 -3.54 -19.27
CA VAL A 503 7.32 -3.55 -20.10
C VAL A 503 8.13 -4.83 -19.91
N ASP A 504 8.08 -5.47 -18.73
CA ASP A 504 8.71 -6.78 -18.46
C ASP A 504 8.34 -7.82 -19.52
N ARG A 505 7.10 -7.77 -20.02
CA ARG A 505 6.57 -8.67 -21.08
C ARG A 505 7.26 -8.48 -22.43
N PHE A 506 7.88 -7.33 -22.68
CA PHE A 506 8.52 -6.97 -23.94
C PHE A 506 10.04 -6.96 -23.88
N LEU A 507 10.68 -6.94 -22.70
CA LEU A 507 12.14 -6.84 -22.56
C LEU A 507 12.93 -7.85 -23.41
N ALA A 508 12.50 -9.12 -23.43
CA ALA A 508 13.26 -10.19 -24.08
C ALA A 508 13.30 -10.09 -25.62
N LYS A 509 12.26 -9.55 -26.26
CA LYS A 509 12.12 -9.56 -27.73
C LYS A 509 11.82 -8.19 -28.33
N GLY A 510 11.47 -7.21 -27.53
CA GLY A 510 10.93 -5.90 -27.94
C GLY A 510 9.52 -5.92 -28.51
N LYS A 511 8.98 -7.11 -28.77
CA LYS A 511 7.73 -7.31 -29.49
C LYS A 511 6.93 -8.51 -29.00
N MET A 512 5.62 -8.40 -29.13
CA MET A 512 4.66 -9.46 -28.88
C MET A 512 3.88 -9.75 -30.17
N THR A 513 3.70 -11.03 -30.48
CA THR A 513 2.96 -11.47 -31.69
C THR A 513 1.65 -12.11 -31.30
N ILE A 514 0.56 -11.68 -31.93
CA ILE A 514 -0.80 -12.17 -31.72
C ILE A 514 -1.32 -12.75 -33.03
N SER A 515 -1.83 -13.98 -32.98
CA SER A 515 -2.42 -14.63 -34.16
C SER A 515 -3.76 -14.01 -34.54
N LYS A 516 -4.14 -14.09 -35.82
CA LYS A 516 -5.41 -13.54 -36.31
C LYS A 516 -6.64 -14.04 -35.54
N SER A 517 -6.66 -15.31 -35.13
CA SER A 517 -7.80 -15.88 -34.41
C SER A 517 -7.95 -15.31 -33.00
N ALA A 518 -6.85 -14.93 -32.34
CA ALA A 518 -6.86 -14.35 -31.00
C ALA A 518 -7.03 -12.83 -31.01
N TRP A 519 -6.88 -12.19 -32.17
CA TRP A 519 -6.89 -10.73 -32.31
C TRP A 519 -8.14 -10.04 -31.77
N PRO A 520 -9.39 -10.47 -32.07
CA PRO A 520 -10.58 -9.77 -31.59
C PRO A 520 -10.68 -9.78 -30.06
N GLU A 521 -10.28 -10.89 -29.43
CA GLU A 521 -10.27 -11.02 -27.97
C GLU A 521 -9.18 -10.13 -27.35
N GLN A 522 -7.95 -10.22 -27.85
CA GLN A 522 -6.82 -9.42 -27.37
C GLN A 522 -7.01 -7.92 -27.61
N MET A 523 -7.66 -7.54 -28.71
CA MET A 523 -8.05 -6.15 -28.95
C MET A 523 -8.91 -5.63 -27.79
N ARG A 524 -9.92 -6.40 -27.38
CA ARG A 524 -10.84 -6.02 -26.32
C ARG A 524 -10.21 -6.05 -24.92
N THR A 525 -9.42 -7.09 -24.62
CA THR A 525 -8.91 -7.33 -23.26
C THR A 525 -7.58 -6.65 -22.96
N PHE A 526 -6.75 -6.39 -23.97
CA PHE A 526 -5.41 -5.84 -23.79
C PHE A 526 -5.21 -4.50 -24.51
N ILE A 527 -5.49 -4.42 -25.82
CA ILE A 527 -5.17 -3.23 -26.63
C ILE A 527 -6.04 -2.02 -26.28
N LEU A 528 -7.37 -2.17 -26.21
CA LEU A 528 -8.24 -1.04 -25.87
C LEU A 528 -8.01 -0.49 -24.45
N PRO A 529 -7.77 -1.31 -23.42
CA PRO A 529 -7.28 -0.80 -22.14
C PRO A 529 -5.94 -0.07 -22.25
N LEU A 530 -5.02 -0.56 -23.09
CA LEU A 530 -3.72 0.06 -23.34
C LEU A 530 -3.85 1.46 -23.95
N THR A 531 -4.72 1.66 -24.94
CA THR A 531 -4.91 2.97 -25.62
C THR A 531 -5.43 4.05 -24.67
N LYS A 532 -6.25 3.65 -23.68
CA LYS A 532 -6.79 4.57 -22.65
C LYS A 532 -5.67 5.15 -21.77
N GLN A 533 -4.62 4.39 -21.51
CA GLN A 533 -3.54 4.77 -20.59
C GLN A 533 -2.29 5.28 -21.32
N TYR A 534 -1.91 4.67 -22.45
CA TYR A 534 -0.65 4.89 -23.15
C TYR A 534 -0.85 5.28 -24.61
N ASN A 535 0.15 5.91 -25.20
CA ASN A 535 0.10 6.26 -26.62
C ASN A 535 0.35 4.99 -27.45
N VAL A 536 -0.63 4.67 -28.28
CA VAL A 536 -0.61 3.47 -29.13
C VAL A 536 -0.83 3.93 -30.56
N GLU A 537 0.16 3.68 -31.41
CA GLU A 537 0.13 4.00 -32.82
C GLU A 537 -0.25 2.75 -33.62
N PHE A 538 -1.32 2.84 -34.40
CA PHE A 538 -1.76 1.77 -35.29
C PHE A 538 -1.24 2.04 -36.69
N ALA A 539 -0.74 0.99 -37.36
CA ALA A 539 -0.44 1.07 -38.78
C ALA A 539 -1.68 1.49 -39.59
N ALA A 540 -1.49 2.26 -40.66
CA ALA A 540 -2.58 2.77 -41.49
C ALA A 540 -3.51 1.68 -42.05
N SER A 541 -3.01 0.45 -42.22
CA SER A 541 -3.81 -0.71 -42.65
C SER A 541 -4.88 -1.14 -41.63
N LEU A 542 -4.69 -0.76 -40.36
CA LEU A 542 -5.55 -1.10 -39.23
C LEU A 542 -6.53 0.01 -38.87
N ILE A 543 -6.46 1.17 -39.52
CA ILE A 543 -7.35 2.31 -39.26
C ILE A 543 -8.43 2.35 -40.34
N SER A 544 -9.71 2.28 -39.96
CA SER A 544 -10.83 2.25 -40.93
C SER A 544 -11.33 3.64 -41.33
N GLU A 545 -11.54 4.58 -40.39
CA GLU A 545 -11.90 5.98 -40.67
C GLU A 545 -11.47 6.91 -39.51
N VAL A 546 -11.16 8.17 -39.84
CA VAL A 546 -11.05 9.28 -38.87
C VAL A 546 -12.30 10.13 -39.00
N LYS A 547 -13.12 10.23 -37.95
CA LYS A 547 -14.34 11.04 -37.97
C LYS A 547 -14.38 12.01 -36.79
N ASP A 548 -14.68 13.27 -37.08
CA ASP A 548 -15.12 14.24 -36.08
C ASP A 548 -16.54 13.86 -35.66
N GLY A 549 -16.72 13.57 -34.37
CA GLY A 549 -18.01 13.17 -33.82
C GLY A 549 -18.63 14.29 -32.98
N ASP A 550 -19.92 14.55 -33.14
CA ASP A 550 -20.67 15.33 -32.16
C ASP A 550 -20.98 14.42 -30.95
N PRO A 551 -20.61 14.80 -29.70
CA PRO A 551 -20.85 13.95 -28.54
C PRO A 551 -22.32 13.92 -28.13
N GLU A 552 -22.86 12.72 -27.90
CA GLU A 552 -24.05 12.57 -27.07
C GLU A 552 -23.70 12.86 -25.61
N LYS A 553 -24.43 13.77 -24.97
CA LYS A 553 -24.18 14.22 -23.60
C LYS A 553 -25.09 13.49 -22.64
N ARG A 554 -24.57 13.03 -21.49
CA ARG A 554 -25.34 12.35 -20.44
C ARG A 554 -24.85 12.82 -19.07
N ILE A 555 -25.70 12.72 -18.05
CA ILE A 555 -25.30 12.96 -16.65
C ILE A 555 -25.63 11.73 -15.81
N LEU A 556 -24.66 11.28 -15.02
CA LEU A 556 -24.84 10.26 -14.01
C LEU A 556 -24.84 10.91 -12.62
N LEU A 557 -25.88 10.66 -11.84
CA LEU A 557 -25.99 11.08 -10.45
C LEU A 557 -25.44 9.99 -9.53
N GLN A 558 -24.64 10.39 -8.54
CA GLN A 558 -24.08 9.51 -7.53
C GLN A 558 -24.19 10.14 -6.15
N GLU A 559 -24.50 9.35 -5.13
CA GLU A 559 -24.55 9.79 -3.74
C GLU A 559 -23.21 9.48 -3.05
N LYS A 560 -22.58 10.49 -2.44
CA LYS A 560 -21.35 10.32 -1.65
C LYS A 560 -21.47 11.12 -0.35
N GLY A 561 -21.73 10.43 0.77
CA GLY A 561 -22.05 11.06 2.05
C GLY A 561 -23.25 12.02 1.95
N ASP A 562 -23.07 13.26 2.40
CA ASP A 562 -24.08 14.31 2.38
C ASP A 562 -24.18 15.06 1.02
N TYR A 563 -23.45 14.61 0.00
CA TYR A 563 -23.36 15.27 -1.30
C TYR A 563 -23.96 14.43 -2.42
N LEU A 564 -24.57 15.13 -3.37
CA LEU A 564 -24.97 14.59 -4.67
C LEU A 564 -23.91 14.99 -5.70
N VAL A 565 -23.27 13.99 -6.31
CA VAL A 565 -22.25 14.13 -7.34
C VAL A 565 -22.90 14.00 -8.72
N PHE A 566 -22.57 14.93 -9.60
CA PHE A 566 -23.01 15.05 -10.97
C PHE A 566 -21.83 14.75 -11.88
N GLN A 567 -21.82 13.55 -12.45
CA GLN A 567 -20.78 13.08 -13.36
C GLN A 567 -21.25 13.25 -14.80
N PRO A 568 -20.73 14.23 -15.55
CA PRO A 568 -20.98 14.34 -16.99
C PRO A 568 -20.26 13.19 -17.72
N LEU A 569 -20.92 12.66 -18.75
CA LEU A 569 -20.44 11.60 -19.63
C LEU A 569 -20.70 12.00 -21.09
N PHE A 570 -19.76 11.69 -21.97
CA PHE A 570 -19.88 11.93 -23.40
C PHE A 570 -19.81 10.61 -24.15
N SER A 571 -20.74 10.35 -25.08
CA SER A 571 -20.75 9.15 -25.90
C SER A 571 -20.48 9.49 -27.36
N TYR A 572 -19.49 8.80 -27.92
CA TYR A 572 -19.12 8.89 -29.33
C TYR A 572 -19.36 7.52 -29.96
N LYS A 573 -20.29 7.43 -30.92
CA LYS A 573 -20.64 6.16 -31.60
C LYS A 573 -20.95 5.01 -30.64
N GLY A 574 -21.55 5.31 -29.48
CA GLY A 574 -21.91 4.31 -28.46
C GLY A 574 -20.81 4.01 -27.44
N PHE A 575 -19.63 4.63 -27.55
CA PHE A 575 -18.55 4.50 -26.58
C PHE A 575 -18.53 5.71 -25.64
N GLU A 576 -18.71 5.44 -24.35
CA GLU A 576 -18.74 6.47 -23.32
C GLU A 576 -17.33 6.82 -22.85
N THR A 577 -17.07 8.12 -22.70
CA THR A 577 -15.85 8.69 -22.16
C THR A 577 -16.17 9.73 -21.08
N LYS A 578 -15.22 9.88 -20.16
CA LYS A 578 -15.27 10.90 -19.13
C LYS A 578 -14.61 12.19 -19.64
N PRO A 579 -15.01 13.33 -19.09
CA PRO A 579 -14.28 14.57 -19.31
C PRO A 579 -12.81 14.45 -18.85
N GLY A 580 -11.90 15.23 -19.43
CA GLY A 580 -10.46 15.19 -19.12
C GLY A 580 -9.63 14.04 -19.71
N GLY A 581 -10.20 13.16 -20.57
CA GLY A 581 -9.48 12.02 -21.19
C GLY A 581 -8.50 12.41 -22.33
N LYS A 582 -8.16 11.49 -23.26
CA LYS A 582 -7.40 11.81 -24.49
C LYS A 582 -8.31 12.42 -25.56
N ASP A 583 -7.73 13.12 -26.54
CA ASP A 583 -8.47 13.77 -27.64
C ASP A 583 -9.00 12.78 -28.68
N GLU A 584 -8.35 11.63 -28.82
CA GLU A 584 -8.77 10.56 -29.73
C GLU A 584 -9.35 9.38 -28.94
N LEU A 585 -10.48 8.87 -29.42
CA LEU A 585 -11.08 7.62 -28.97
C LEU A 585 -10.84 6.54 -30.02
N ILE A 586 -10.20 5.46 -29.59
CA ILE A 586 -9.95 4.30 -30.43
C ILE A 586 -11.03 3.26 -30.14
N ILE A 587 -11.82 2.95 -31.16
CA ILE A 587 -13.00 2.08 -31.08
C ILE A 587 -12.74 0.83 -31.93
N PRO A 588 -13.04 -0.39 -31.45
CA PRO A 588 -12.90 -1.59 -32.25
C PRO A 588 -13.94 -1.63 -33.39
N ASP A 589 -13.48 -1.94 -34.60
CA ASP A 589 -14.30 -2.08 -35.82
C ASP A 589 -13.88 -3.37 -36.57
N GLY A 590 -14.35 -4.51 -36.08
CA GLY A 590 -13.96 -5.83 -36.60
C GLY A 590 -12.47 -6.13 -36.38
N ASP A 591 -11.73 -6.31 -37.48
CA ASP A 591 -10.27 -6.53 -37.46
C ASP A 591 -9.48 -5.21 -37.37
N ARG A 592 -10.15 -4.06 -37.49
CA ARG A 592 -9.58 -2.70 -37.51
C ARG A 592 -9.99 -1.89 -36.29
N VAL A 593 -9.43 -0.69 -36.19
CA VAL A 593 -9.82 0.33 -35.24
C VAL A 593 -10.33 1.58 -35.96
N LEU A 594 -11.38 2.17 -35.40
CA LEU A 594 -11.92 3.46 -35.78
C LEU A 594 -11.35 4.52 -34.83
N ALA A 595 -10.70 5.55 -35.37
CA ALA A 595 -10.21 6.68 -34.58
C ALA A 595 -11.23 7.83 -34.63
N VAL A 596 -11.76 8.23 -33.49
CA VAL A 596 -12.74 9.30 -33.38
C VAL A 596 -12.12 10.48 -32.64
N HIS A 597 -12.05 11.65 -33.28
CA HIS A 597 -11.62 12.87 -32.61
C HIS A 597 -12.77 13.43 -31.78
N ARG A 598 -12.47 13.73 -30.52
CA ARG A 598 -13.42 14.33 -29.58
C ARG A 598 -13.50 15.82 -29.80
N ASP A 599 -14.71 16.34 -29.71
CA ASP A 599 -14.98 17.77 -29.79
C ASP A 599 -14.90 18.39 -28.39
N ARG A 600 -13.68 18.74 -27.97
CA ARG A 600 -13.39 19.30 -26.64
C ARG A 600 -14.11 20.62 -26.38
N ASP A 601 -14.30 21.43 -27.41
CA ASP A 601 -14.98 22.71 -27.28
C ASP A 601 -16.44 22.50 -26.88
N LYS A 602 -17.14 21.54 -27.49
CA LYS A 602 -18.51 21.20 -27.09
C LYS A 602 -18.61 20.52 -25.74
N GLU A 603 -17.63 19.69 -25.38
CA GLU A 603 -17.54 19.11 -24.03
C GLU A 603 -17.41 20.23 -22.98
N GLY A 604 -16.47 21.16 -23.19
CA GLY A 604 -16.24 22.31 -22.32
C GLY A 604 -17.43 23.24 -22.20
N GLN A 605 -18.11 23.55 -23.31
CA GLN A 605 -19.34 24.36 -23.30
C GLN A 605 -20.46 23.70 -22.49
N PHE A 606 -20.58 22.37 -22.54
CA PHE A 606 -21.58 21.67 -21.74
C PHE A 606 -21.26 21.74 -20.25
N LEU A 607 -19.99 21.57 -19.87
CA LEU A 607 -19.53 21.65 -18.48
C LEU A 607 -19.76 23.04 -17.89
N GLN A 608 -19.44 24.11 -18.63
CA GLN A 608 -19.70 25.49 -18.21
C GLN A 608 -21.19 25.74 -17.98
N LYS A 609 -22.06 25.22 -18.87
CA LYS A 609 -23.51 25.31 -18.70
C LYS A 609 -23.98 24.56 -17.46
N LEU A 610 -23.43 23.38 -17.19
CA LEU A 610 -23.77 22.57 -16.03
C LEU A 610 -23.39 23.27 -14.72
N GLU A 611 -22.18 23.83 -14.66
CA GLU A 611 -21.68 24.57 -13.50
C GLU A 611 -22.49 25.86 -13.25
N ALA A 612 -22.94 26.53 -14.29
CA ALA A 612 -23.76 27.74 -14.18
C ALA A 612 -25.15 27.49 -13.55
N LEU A 613 -25.60 26.23 -13.43
CA LEU A 613 -26.90 25.92 -12.83
C LEU A 613 -26.94 26.17 -11.32
N HIS A 614 -25.81 26.15 -10.62
CA HIS A 614 -25.78 26.42 -9.17
C HIS A 614 -24.46 27.04 -8.70
N SER A 615 -24.54 28.11 -7.90
CA SER A 615 -23.37 28.84 -7.41
C SER A 615 -22.50 28.07 -6.41
N ASN A 616 -23.08 27.13 -5.66
CA ASN A 616 -22.37 26.34 -4.63
C ASN A 616 -21.85 25.00 -5.16
N PHE A 617 -21.76 24.80 -6.47
CA PHE A 617 -21.09 23.61 -6.97
C PHE A 617 -19.63 23.61 -6.53
N ILE A 618 -19.21 22.50 -5.94
CA ILE A 618 -17.81 22.25 -5.62
C ILE A 618 -17.26 21.24 -6.62
N ARG A 619 -15.99 21.42 -7.00
CA ARG A 619 -15.24 20.47 -7.83
C ARG A 619 -14.32 19.65 -6.93
N PRO A 620 -14.67 18.38 -6.61
CA PRO A 620 -13.78 17.54 -5.82
C PRO A 620 -12.45 17.32 -6.56
N ASP A 621 -11.33 17.59 -5.89
CA ASP A 621 -9.97 17.25 -6.36
C ASP A 621 -9.56 17.76 -7.75
N GLY A 622 -10.15 18.85 -8.25
CA GLY A 622 -9.85 19.37 -9.59
C GLY A 622 -10.37 18.49 -10.73
N ALA A 623 -11.17 17.46 -10.43
CA ALA A 623 -11.84 16.67 -11.43
C ALA A 623 -12.99 17.46 -12.07
N GLU A 624 -13.37 17.11 -13.30
CA GLU A 624 -14.49 17.72 -14.04
C GLU A 624 -15.87 17.22 -13.57
N GLN A 625 -15.94 16.68 -12.35
CA GLN A 625 -17.18 16.28 -11.67
C GLN A 625 -17.64 17.42 -10.78
N LEU A 626 -18.96 17.63 -10.69
CA LEU A 626 -19.53 18.65 -9.83
C LEU A 626 -20.23 17.97 -8.66
N ALA A 627 -20.07 18.49 -7.44
CA ALA A 627 -20.80 18.01 -6.29
C ALA A 627 -21.56 19.15 -5.62
N LEU A 628 -22.75 18.84 -5.11
CA LEU A 628 -23.60 19.79 -4.39
C LEU A 628 -24.10 19.15 -3.10
N LYS A 629 -24.12 19.92 -2.02
CA LYS A 629 -24.59 19.44 -0.72
C LYS A 629 -26.10 19.16 -0.79
N GLY A 630 -26.55 18.09 -0.16
CA GLY A 630 -27.95 17.67 -0.17
C GLY A 630 -28.94 18.75 0.26
N THR A 631 -28.57 19.58 1.24
CA THR A 631 -29.37 20.71 1.71
C THR A 631 -29.61 21.77 0.63
N ASP A 632 -28.65 21.95 -0.27
CA ASP A 632 -28.73 22.92 -1.36
C ASP A 632 -29.47 22.32 -2.57
N VAL A 633 -29.30 21.03 -2.84
CA VAL A 633 -30.06 20.30 -3.87
C VAL A 633 -31.58 20.37 -3.60
N LEU A 634 -31.98 20.24 -2.33
CA LEU A 634 -33.37 20.27 -1.90
C LEU A 634 -33.94 21.69 -1.74
N LYS A 635 -33.08 22.72 -1.72
CA LYS A 635 -33.51 24.11 -1.54
C LYS A 635 -34.21 24.63 -2.79
N ASN A 636 -35.26 25.43 -2.59
CA ASN A 636 -35.94 26.17 -3.65
C ASN A 636 -36.38 25.32 -4.86
N ASN A 637 -36.65 24.03 -4.66
CA ASN A 637 -36.97 23.08 -5.74
C ASN A 637 -35.90 22.99 -6.84
N TRP A 638 -34.64 23.32 -6.53
CA TRP A 638 -33.58 23.42 -7.53
C TRP A 638 -33.39 22.14 -8.33
N PHE A 639 -33.49 20.96 -7.69
CA PHE A 639 -33.37 19.68 -8.39
C PHE A 639 -34.39 19.50 -9.52
N PHE A 640 -35.62 19.98 -9.36
CA PHE A 640 -36.63 19.93 -10.42
C PHE A 640 -36.27 20.87 -11.57
N LEU A 641 -35.81 22.08 -11.27
CA LEU A 641 -35.31 23.04 -12.27
C LEU A 641 -34.11 22.47 -13.04
N PHE A 642 -33.23 21.75 -12.35
CA PHE A 642 -32.12 21.03 -12.98
C PHE A 642 -32.62 19.94 -13.95
N ILE A 643 -33.57 19.10 -13.55
CA ILE A 643 -34.13 18.05 -14.43
C ILE A 643 -34.82 18.66 -15.64
N ASP A 644 -35.57 19.75 -15.47
CA ASP A 644 -36.24 20.44 -16.57
C ASP A 644 -35.21 21.08 -17.53
N ALA A 645 -34.18 21.74 -17.01
CA ALA A 645 -33.07 22.24 -17.82
C ALA A 645 -32.36 21.12 -18.61
N MET A 646 -32.18 19.94 -18.02
CA MET A 646 -31.60 18.79 -18.72
C MET A 646 -32.52 18.24 -19.82
N LYS A 647 -33.84 18.21 -19.59
CA LYS A 647 -34.81 17.85 -20.63
C LYS A 647 -34.80 18.83 -21.80
N ASP A 648 -34.73 20.12 -21.51
CA ASP A 648 -34.66 21.17 -22.54
C ASP A 648 -33.38 21.06 -23.37
N LEU A 649 -32.26 20.71 -22.73
CA LEU A 649 -30.98 20.44 -23.38
C LEU A 649 -30.93 19.06 -24.06
N LYS A 650 -31.98 18.23 -23.96
CA LYS A 650 -32.05 16.84 -24.44
C LYS A 650 -30.93 15.95 -23.88
N VAL A 651 -30.55 16.19 -22.64
CA VAL A 651 -29.51 15.42 -21.93
C VAL A 651 -30.20 14.46 -20.97
N PRO A 652 -30.09 13.13 -21.17
CA PRO A 652 -30.63 12.16 -20.23
C PRO A 652 -29.83 12.16 -18.92
N VAL A 653 -30.56 12.02 -17.81
CA VAL A 653 -30.02 11.94 -16.45
C VAL A 653 -30.28 10.54 -15.89
N TYR A 654 -29.24 9.87 -15.44
CA TYR A 654 -29.27 8.51 -14.90
C TYR A 654 -28.83 8.48 -13.43
N GLY A 655 -29.07 7.37 -12.74
CA GLY A 655 -28.60 7.15 -11.35
C GLY A 655 -29.55 7.60 -10.24
N PHE A 656 -30.73 8.14 -10.60
CA PHE A 656 -31.74 8.58 -9.63
C PHE A 656 -32.31 7.44 -8.76
N GLU A 657 -32.45 6.24 -9.31
CA GLU A 657 -33.01 5.07 -8.60
C GLU A 657 -32.05 4.49 -7.55
N ALA A 658 -30.75 4.75 -7.71
CA ALA A 658 -29.70 4.21 -6.84
C ALA A 658 -29.42 5.09 -5.61
N LEU A 659 -30.04 6.28 -5.53
CA LEU A 659 -29.88 7.22 -4.43
C LEU A 659 -30.63 6.70 -3.18
N LYS A 660 -29.92 6.63 -2.05
CA LYS A 660 -30.44 6.06 -0.80
C LYS A 660 -31.02 7.14 0.10
N ASN A 661 -30.25 8.19 0.39
CA ASN A 661 -30.69 9.28 1.26
C ASN A 661 -31.47 10.35 0.47
N PHE A 662 -31.21 10.48 -0.82
CA PHE A 662 -31.86 11.47 -1.69
C PHE A 662 -32.95 10.82 -2.57
N ARG A 663 -34.08 10.45 -1.96
CA ARG A 663 -35.23 9.93 -2.71
C ARG A 663 -36.05 11.07 -3.31
N PHE A 664 -35.90 11.29 -4.60
CA PHE A 664 -36.69 12.28 -5.33
C PHE A 664 -37.86 11.60 -6.05
N ASN A 665 -39.07 12.09 -5.83
CA ASN A 665 -40.20 11.76 -6.71
C ASN A 665 -40.26 12.81 -7.83
N THR A 666 -39.95 12.39 -9.07
CA THR A 666 -39.93 13.28 -10.25
C THR A 666 -41.33 13.52 -10.84
N ALA A 667 -42.38 12.95 -10.25
CA ALA A 667 -43.76 13.18 -10.68
C ALA A 667 -44.23 14.60 -10.29
N LYS A 668 -44.89 15.29 -11.23
CA LYS A 668 -45.48 16.61 -10.93
C LYS A 668 -46.61 16.47 -9.91
N PRO A 669 -46.67 17.34 -8.87
CA PRO A 669 -47.76 17.33 -7.93
C PRO A 669 -49.09 17.65 -8.63
N GLN A 670 -50.11 16.84 -8.37
CA GLN A 670 -51.49 17.15 -8.72
C GLN A 670 -52.26 17.49 -7.46
N THR A 671 -52.75 18.73 -7.37
CA THR A 671 -53.58 19.20 -6.27
C THR A 671 -55.05 18.99 -6.63
N LYS A 672 -55.76 18.21 -5.82
CA LYS A 672 -57.22 18.06 -5.91
C LYS A 672 -57.84 18.74 -4.69
N ILE A 673 -58.64 19.79 -4.93
CA ILE A 673 -59.31 20.54 -3.87
C ILE A 673 -60.76 20.05 -3.82
N HIS A 674 -61.15 19.47 -2.69
CA HIS A 674 -62.51 19.07 -2.39
C HIS A 674 -63.13 20.09 -1.43
N ILE A 675 -64.10 20.86 -1.92
CA ILE A 675 -64.83 21.84 -1.12
C ILE A 675 -66.22 21.28 -0.84
N SER A 676 -66.56 21.13 0.44
CA SER A 676 -67.92 20.79 0.88
C SER A 676 -68.50 21.95 1.69
N SER A 677 -69.66 22.46 1.27
CA SER A 677 -70.36 23.56 1.94
C SER A 677 -71.58 23.07 2.71
N ASN A 678 -71.77 23.56 3.93
CA ASN A 678 -73.03 23.46 4.66
C ASN A 678 -73.49 24.86 5.11
N THR A 679 -74.69 24.99 5.66
CA THR A 679 -75.42 26.27 5.80
C THR A 679 -74.71 27.37 6.59
N ASP A 680 -73.67 27.05 7.39
CA ASP A 680 -72.91 28.01 8.21
C ASP A 680 -71.37 27.88 8.14
N TRP A 681 -70.81 26.96 7.34
CA TRP A 681 -69.35 26.83 7.16
C TRP A 681 -68.98 26.01 5.92
N PHE A 682 -67.75 26.20 5.41
CA PHE A 682 -67.16 25.39 4.34
C PHE A 682 -65.94 24.64 4.85
N ASP A 683 -65.83 23.36 4.49
CA ASP A 683 -64.62 22.55 4.68
C ASP A 683 -63.88 22.45 3.34
N ALA A 684 -62.58 22.65 3.36
CA ALA A 684 -61.73 22.49 2.18
C ALA A 684 -60.67 21.43 2.49
N ARG A 685 -60.82 20.24 1.90
CA ARG A 685 -59.79 19.20 1.92
C ARG A 685 -58.94 19.31 0.67
N VAL A 686 -57.63 19.46 0.88
CA VAL A 686 -56.65 19.52 -0.19
C VAL A 686 -55.91 18.19 -0.21
N ASP A 687 -56.09 17.41 -1.27
CA ASP A 687 -55.32 16.20 -1.54
C ASP A 687 -54.18 16.54 -2.49
N ILE A 688 -52.94 16.20 -2.12
CA ILE A 688 -51.77 16.37 -3.00
C ILE A 688 -51.28 14.98 -3.42
N VAL A 689 -51.26 14.73 -4.73
CA VAL A 689 -50.87 13.43 -5.31
C VAL A 689 -49.59 13.58 -6.14
N PHE A 690 -48.59 12.74 -5.88
CA PHE A 690 -47.32 12.65 -6.61
C PHE A 690 -47.20 11.28 -7.29
N GLY A 691 -47.74 11.13 -8.49
CA GLY A 691 -47.84 9.81 -9.15
C GLY A 691 -48.76 8.87 -8.37
N ASP A 692 -48.22 7.77 -7.85
CA ASP A 692 -48.97 6.79 -7.05
C ASP A 692 -49.01 7.11 -5.55
N GLN A 693 -48.30 8.16 -5.10
CA GLN A 693 -48.23 8.55 -3.69
C GLN A 693 -49.20 9.69 -3.38
N LYS A 694 -50.04 9.51 -2.35
CA LYS A 694 -50.97 10.52 -1.83
C LYS A 694 -50.49 11.03 -0.48
N VAL A 695 -50.44 12.35 -0.31
CA VAL A 695 -50.05 13.05 0.93
C VAL A 695 -51.24 13.84 1.47
#